data_AF-A0A7X6NTI3-F1
#
_entry.id   AF-A0A7X6NTI3-F1
#
_cell.length_a   1.000
_cell.length_b   1.000
_cell.length_c   1.000
_cell.angle_alpha   90.00
_cell.angle_beta   90.00
_cell.angle_gamma   90.00
#
_symmetry.space_group_name_H-M   'P 1'
#
loop_
_entity.id
_entity.type
_entity.pdbx_description
1 polymer ?
#
loop_
_entity_poly.entity_id
_entity_poly.type
_entity_poly.pdbx_seq_one_letter_code
_entity_poly.pdbx_strand_id
1 'polypeptide(L)'
;MTEPGPASKQLVAAFAADYSFAFDDFQQDACLRLASGHGVLVAAPTGSGKTVVGEFACWLALEHGTKCFYTTPIKALSNQKFHDLVAKHGAQNVGLLTGDTSVNSEAPLVVMTTEVLRNMIYARSATLSGLSYVVMDEVHYLADRFRGAVWEEVILGLADSVCLVALSATVSNAEEFGEWLDEVRGEVDVVVSEERVVPLYQHVLVGRKLLDLFAGQAPTAVALPQARADVNPELLRLAKAESRVMRDDSRRTRGRRIRGKIEARQGGSVVRPPRRDGAVEVLAQHDLLPAIFFIFSRQGCDQAVHQLLGSNIRLTTGAERGRLLRIAENHARGLSADDKRALDWETFIEALGRGIAAHHAGLLPIFKEIVEEGFAHGLVKVVFATETLALGINMPARTVVVEKLVKYNGETHAELSPGEYTQLTGRAGRRGIDVEGHAVVFWQPGMDPRALAGLASRRTYPLRSSFAPTYNMAVNLVGSIGRVRARALLEQSFAQFQTDRRVVALARQASRDDEQAAVFWQRAECDRGDFREYAELRDSIGSLESAVAKERKRDHRADIVDSFAALDVGDVFWIPSGKHQGWAAVITPTKGHRQWPTVMTQTRQIVELTEKDANQPVAATSRVRVPNKFDRRSVADRRQLANSLVARAESLGNNPTKPHRVRAEGQLTAEIAELRAQLRAHPCHGCPDREQHARAAEQALRLSRGHERMTAKARARSQSIATHFDRVCGVLDSLGYLDGDALTSRGLMLTRIYNELDLLVAESIIDGVFDGLDVPELAAVLSSLVYESRGDQQGQLHRMPDLASEQAQSRVRKIWRDLGVVERDNRVERTSAPDIGFADAAFQWASGMSLADVLGSSGLPAGDFVRWVRQVIDLAGQIAQAPGVGALAARCRELVRVMRRDIADFSPDED
;
A
#
# COMPACT_ATOMS: atom_id res chain seq x y z
N MET A 1 -0.63 -22.00 -34.10
CA MET A 1 0.19 -20.87 -34.57
C MET A 1 0.57 -21.11 -36.02
N THR A 2 -0.03 -20.36 -36.93
CA THR A 2 0.42 -20.23 -38.33
C THR A 2 1.74 -19.47 -38.34
N GLU A 3 2.73 -19.91 -39.14
CA GLU A 3 3.99 -19.16 -39.29
C GLU A 3 3.72 -17.73 -39.78
N PRO A 4 4.40 -16.71 -39.24
CA PRO A 4 4.20 -15.33 -39.67
C PRO A 4 4.54 -15.18 -41.15
N GLY A 5 3.62 -14.57 -41.90
CA GLY A 5 3.72 -14.40 -43.33
C GLY A 5 4.95 -13.59 -43.76
N PRO A 6 5.42 -13.73 -45.02
CA PRO A 6 6.60 -13.03 -45.51
C PRO A 6 6.47 -11.50 -45.47
N ALA A 7 5.24 -10.96 -45.58
CA ALA A 7 4.97 -9.53 -45.47
C ALA A 7 5.23 -8.98 -44.05
N SER A 8 4.78 -9.70 -43.00
CA SER A 8 5.00 -9.33 -41.60
C SER A 8 6.50 -9.25 -41.28
N LYS A 9 7.29 -10.21 -41.79
CA LYS A 9 8.75 -10.22 -41.63
C LYS A 9 9.42 -9.02 -42.31
N GLN A 10 8.92 -8.57 -43.46
CA GLN A 10 9.44 -7.39 -44.16
C GLN A 10 9.17 -6.10 -43.38
N LEU A 11 7.97 -5.93 -42.81
CA LEU A 11 7.63 -4.77 -41.99
C LEU A 11 8.53 -4.66 -40.75
N VAL A 12 8.72 -5.77 -40.04
CA VAL A 12 9.60 -5.80 -38.86
C VAL A 12 11.05 -5.50 -39.24
N ALA A 13 11.53 -6.05 -40.35
CA ALA A 13 12.89 -5.77 -40.84
C ALA A 13 13.09 -4.30 -41.26
N ALA A 14 12.09 -3.69 -41.90
CA ALA A 14 12.13 -2.28 -42.29
C ALA A 14 12.22 -1.36 -41.06
N PHE A 15 11.40 -1.60 -40.04
CA PHE A 15 11.46 -0.85 -38.78
C PHE A 15 12.77 -1.09 -38.00
N ALA A 16 13.25 -2.32 -37.97
CA ALA A 16 14.51 -2.66 -37.28
C ALA A 16 15.74 -1.97 -37.90
N ALA A 17 15.67 -1.60 -39.19
CA ALA A 17 16.76 -0.90 -39.87
C ALA A 17 17.03 0.52 -39.32
N ASP A 18 16.05 1.13 -38.64
CA ASP A 18 16.19 2.46 -38.02
C ASP A 18 16.95 2.42 -36.68
N TYR A 19 17.27 1.24 -36.16
CA TYR A 19 17.97 1.07 -34.89
C TYR A 19 19.43 0.66 -35.09
N SER A 20 20.31 1.22 -34.26
CA SER A 20 21.75 0.89 -34.24
C SER A 20 22.08 -0.43 -33.54
N PHE A 21 21.07 -1.12 -33.02
CA PHE A 21 21.20 -2.36 -32.26
C PHE A 21 20.21 -3.42 -32.77
N ALA A 22 20.58 -4.70 -32.62
CA ALA A 22 19.70 -5.81 -32.95
C ALA A 22 18.59 -5.98 -31.90
N PHE A 23 17.40 -6.37 -32.35
CA PHE A 23 16.28 -6.66 -31.46
C PHE A 23 16.44 -8.00 -30.76
N ASP A 24 16.11 -8.04 -29.48
CA ASP A 24 16.05 -9.26 -28.67
C ASP A 24 14.91 -10.17 -29.17
N ASP A 25 14.98 -11.49 -28.94
CA ASP A 25 14.02 -12.47 -29.49
C ASP A 25 12.56 -12.12 -29.14
N PHE A 26 12.30 -11.69 -27.90
CA PHE A 26 10.96 -11.31 -27.47
C PHE A 26 10.45 -10.03 -28.17
N GLN A 27 11.35 -9.10 -28.54
CA GLN A 27 10.99 -7.89 -29.29
C GLN A 27 10.62 -8.26 -30.72
N GLN A 28 11.39 -9.14 -31.36
CA GLN A 28 11.10 -9.62 -32.71
C GLN A 28 9.78 -10.39 -32.76
N ASP A 29 9.56 -11.32 -31.81
CA ASP A 29 8.32 -12.09 -31.70
C ASP A 29 7.11 -11.18 -31.51
N ALA A 30 7.16 -10.24 -30.56
CA ALA A 30 6.08 -9.29 -30.33
C ALA A 30 5.76 -8.42 -31.57
N CYS A 31 6.79 -7.90 -32.26
CA CYS A 31 6.60 -7.12 -33.48
C CYS A 31 6.02 -7.98 -34.63
N LEU A 32 6.41 -9.25 -34.75
CA LEU A 32 5.87 -10.15 -35.77
C LEU A 32 4.39 -10.47 -35.55
N ARG A 33 3.98 -10.65 -34.29
CA ARG A 33 2.56 -10.87 -33.92
C ARG A 33 1.73 -9.63 -34.22
N LEU A 34 2.22 -8.44 -33.85
CA LEU A 34 1.58 -7.16 -34.22
C LEU A 34 1.46 -6.94 -35.72
N ALA A 35 2.53 -7.23 -36.47
CA ALA A 35 2.52 -7.13 -37.94
C ALA A 35 1.55 -8.12 -38.59
N SER A 36 1.14 -9.17 -37.87
CA SER A 36 0.13 -10.15 -38.30
C SER A 36 -1.29 -9.77 -37.87
N GLY A 37 -1.48 -8.58 -37.29
CA GLY A 37 -2.78 -8.03 -36.89
C GLY A 37 -3.24 -8.41 -35.48
N HIS A 38 -2.45 -9.17 -34.72
CA HIS A 38 -2.81 -9.60 -33.37
C HIS A 38 -2.44 -8.52 -32.34
N GLY A 39 -3.25 -8.35 -31.31
CA GLY A 39 -2.87 -7.60 -30.12
C GLY A 39 -1.74 -8.32 -29.37
N VAL A 40 -0.97 -7.59 -28.56
CA VAL A 40 0.12 -8.21 -27.78
C VAL A 40 0.17 -7.73 -26.34
N LEU A 41 0.40 -8.66 -25.42
CA LEU A 41 0.83 -8.41 -24.06
C LEU A 41 2.31 -8.76 -23.93
N VAL A 42 3.16 -7.75 -23.69
CA VAL A 42 4.60 -7.94 -23.46
C VAL A 42 4.90 -7.80 -21.98
N ALA A 43 5.22 -8.91 -21.31
CA ALA A 43 5.66 -8.92 -19.92
C ALA A 43 7.17 -9.18 -19.84
N ALA A 44 7.97 -8.14 -19.59
CA ALA A 44 9.43 -8.24 -19.51
C ALA A 44 10.03 -7.30 -18.44
N PRO A 45 11.27 -7.50 -17.96
CA PRO A 45 11.84 -6.68 -16.89
C PRO A 45 12.00 -5.21 -17.29
N THR A 46 11.93 -4.28 -16.35
CA THR A 46 12.21 -2.85 -16.62
C THR A 46 13.63 -2.71 -17.18
N GLY A 47 13.80 -1.87 -18.20
CA GLY A 47 15.07 -1.73 -18.93
C GLY A 47 15.33 -2.77 -20.02
N SER A 48 14.46 -3.77 -20.22
CA SER A 48 14.59 -4.76 -21.30
C SER A 48 14.26 -4.21 -22.70
N GLY A 49 13.84 -2.95 -22.84
CA GLY A 49 13.56 -2.33 -24.14
C GLY A 49 12.15 -2.63 -24.69
N LYS A 50 11.17 -2.91 -23.83
CA LYS A 50 9.75 -3.11 -24.22
C LYS A 50 9.19 -1.99 -25.09
N THR A 51 9.67 -0.76 -24.90
CA THR A 51 9.25 0.43 -25.64
C THR A 51 9.37 0.27 -27.16
N VAL A 52 10.32 -0.54 -27.66
CA VAL A 52 10.47 -0.85 -29.08
C VAL A 52 9.17 -1.41 -29.68
N VAL A 53 8.42 -2.22 -28.94
CA VAL A 53 7.16 -2.82 -29.40
C VAL A 53 6.06 -1.76 -29.52
N GLY A 54 6.00 -0.82 -28.56
CA GLY A 54 5.08 0.33 -28.64
C GLY A 54 5.42 1.29 -29.78
N GLU A 55 6.71 1.57 -29.98
CA GLU A 55 7.20 2.38 -31.10
C GLU A 55 6.92 1.72 -32.45
N PHE A 56 6.97 0.39 -32.53
CA PHE A 56 6.59 -0.35 -33.74
C PHE A 56 5.12 -0.17 -34.07
N ALA A 57 4.22 -0.18 -33.07
CA ALA A 57 2.79 0.07 -33.28
C ALA A 57 2.52 1.49 -33.79
N CYS A 58 3.22 2.50 -33.24
CA CYS A 58 3.16 3.87 -33.75
C CYS A 58 3.62 3.96 -35.21
N TRP A 59 4.75 3.32 -35.53
CA TRP A 59 5.28 3.29 -36.90
C TRP A 59 4.32 2.59 -37.87
N LEU A 60 3.76 1.43 -37.48
CA LEU A 60 2.84 0.65 -38.29
C LEU A 60 1.54 1.43 -38.59
N ALA A 61 1.04 2.22 -37.63
CA ALA A 61 -0.11 3.09 -37.85
C ALA A 61 0.17 4.17 -38.91
N LEU A 62 1.37 4.77 -38.89
CA LEU A 62 1.77 5.74 -39.90
C LEU A 62 1.90 5.10 -41.29
N GLU A 63 2.50 3.90 -41.39
CA GLU A 63 2.60 3.15 -42.65
C GLU A 63 1.22 2.80 -43.23
N HIS A 64 0.24 2.53 -42.37
CA HIS A 64 -1.14 2.26 -42.77
C HIS A 64 -2.00 3.52 -42.96
N GLY A 65 -1.48 4.72 -42.66
CA GLY A 65 -2.24 5.97 -42.73
C GLY A 65 -3.38 6.06 -41.70
N THR A 66 -3.26 5.34 -40.59
CA THR A 66 -4.23 5.29 -39.48
C THR A 66 -3.69 6.01 -38.24
N LYS A 67 -4.49 6.06 -37.15
CA LYS A 67 -4.07 6.65 -35.88
C LYS A 67 -3.57 5.60 -34.88
N CYS A 68 -2.62 6.01 -34.04
CA CYS A 68 -2.16 5.28 -32.86
C CYS A 68 -2.10 6.18 -31.63
N PHE A 69 -2.70 5.74 -30.52
CA PHE A 69 -2.63 6.46 -29.25
C PHE A 69 -1.69 5.75 -28.28
N TYR A 70 -0.73 6.49 -27.73
CA TYR A 70 0.23 6.00 -26.76
C TYR A 70 -0.17 6.52 -25.38
N THR A 71 -0.69 5.62 -24.52
CA THR A 71 -1.10 5.96 -23.16
C THR A 71 0.00 5.63 -22.16
N THR A 72 0.19 6.53 -21.20
CA THR A 72 1.15 6.37 -20.10
C THR A 72 0.46 6.63 -18.77
N PRO A 73 0.91 6.02 -17.66
CA PRO A 73 0.29 6.20 -16.37
C PRO A 73 0.54 7.59 -15.80
N ILE A 74 1.54 8.37 -16.20
CA ILE A 74 1.80 9.68 -15.57
C ILE A 74 2.13 10.76 -16.59
N LYS A 75 1.75 12.00 -16.29
CA LYS A 75 1.99 13.17 -17.16
C LYS A 75 3.48 13.32 -17.54
N ALA A 76 4.39 13.09 -16.60
CA ALA A 76 5.83 13.16 -16.86
C ALA A 76 6.27 12.15 -17.94
N LEU A 77 5.74 10.92 -17.91
CA LEU A 77 5.98 9.93 -18.97
C LEU A 77 5.34 10.34 -20.29
N SER A 78 4.14 10.93 -20.25
CA SER A 78 3.47 11.44 -21.45
C SER A 78 4.35 12.49 -22.14
N ASN A 79 4.88 13.45 -21.39
CA ASN A 79 5.76 14.50 -21.93
C ASN A 79 7.07 13.90 -22.48
N GLN A 80 7.70 12.99 -21.73
CA GLN A 80 8.91 12.32 -22.20
C GLN A 80 8.66 11.56 -23.52
N LYS A 81 7.60 10.74 -23.57
CA LYS A 81 7.25 9.95 -24.76
C LYS A 81 6.84 10.83 -25.94
N PHE A 82 6.18 11.96 -25.68
CA PHE A 82 5.89 12.96 -26.69
C PHE A 82 7.18 13.47 -27.35
N HIS A 83 8.17 13.90 -26.57
CA HIS A 83 9.44 14.37 -27.13
C HIS A 83 10.21 13.26 -27.86
N ASP A 84 10.24 12.04 -27.33
CA ASP A 84 10.88 10.89 -27.99
C ASP A 84 10.25 10.62 -29.37
N LEU A 85 8.91 10.60 -29.46
CA LEU A 85 8.19 10.37 -30.71
C LEU A 85 8.29 11.57 -31.67
N VAL A 86 8.30 12.81 -31.17
CA VAL A 86 8.53 14.02 -31.97
C VAL A 86 9.92 13.97 -32.62
N ALA A 87 10.95 13.57 -31.86
CA ALA A 87 12.30 13.44 -32.39
C ALA A 87 12.40 12.40 -33.51
N LYS A 88 11.60 11.33 -33.44
CA LYS A 88 11.60 10.23 -34.41
C LYS A 88 10.69 10.47 -35.63
N HIS A 89 9.48 10.98 -35.42
CA HIS A 89 8.42 11.08 -36.45
C HIS A 89 8.07 12.51 -36.87
N GLY A 90 8.65 13.53 -36.22
CA GLY A 90 8.42 14.95 -36.48
C GLY A 90 7.20 15.51 -35.74
N ALA A 91 7.28 16.79 -35.36
CA ALA A 91 6.26 17.48 -34.55
C ALA A 91 4.87 17.57 -35.21
N GLN A 92 4.81 17.55 -36.55
CA GLN A 92 3.56 17.56 -37.30
C GLN A 92 2.75 16.27 -37.15
N ASN A 93 3.42 15.15 -36.87
CA ASN A 93 2.80 13.82 -36.81
C ASN A 93 2.46 13.38 -35.38
N VAL A 94 2.86 14.16 -34.37
CA VAL A 94 2.75 13.77 -32.96
C VAL A 94 2.03 14.86 -32.17
N GLY A 95 1.03 14.45 -31.38
CA GLY A 95 0.30 15.28 -30.44
C GLY A 95 0.48 14.84 -29.00
N LEU A 96 0.14 15.73 -28.07
CA LEU A 96 0.11 15.49 -26.64
C LEU A 96 -1.24 15.92 -26.07
N LEU A 97 -1.92 15.01 -25.39
CA LEU A 97 -3.15 15.31 -24.66
C LEU A 97 -3.01 14.85 -23.20
N THR A 98 -2.85 15.82 -22.31
CA THR A 98 -2.94 15.58 -20.87
C THR A 98 -4.13 16.35 -20.30
N GLY A 99 -4.46 16.15 -19.02
CA GLY A 99 -5.54 16.92 -18.38
C GLY A 99 -5.34 18.44 -18.43
N ASP A 100 -4.11 18.92 -18.61
CA ASP A 100 -3.76 20.35 -18.48
C ASP A 100 -3.26 20.93 -19.81
N THR A 101 -2.68 20.11 -20.68
CA THR A 101 -1.99 20.55 -21.90
C THR A 101 -2.53 19.80 -23.11
N SER A 102 -2.81 20.54 -24.19
CA SER A 102 -3.24 19.99 -25.48
C SER A 102 -2.40 20.56 -26.60
N VAL A 103 -1.59 19.71 -27.25
CA VAL A 103 -0.73 20.06 -28.39
C VAL A 103 -1.06 19.14 -29.55
N ASN A 104 -1.32 19.71 -30.73
CA ASN A 104 -1.56 18.97 -31.98
C ASN A 104 -2.51 17.75 -31.80
N SER A 105 -3.68 17.99 -31.19
CA SER A 105 -4.59 16.94 -30.70
C SER A 105 -5.14 15.98 -31.76
N GLU A 106 -5.10 16.39 -33.04
CA GLU A 106 -5.60 15.61 -34.18
C GLU A 106 -4.49 14.91 -34.97
N ALA A 107 -3.26 14.92 -34.47
CA ALA A 107 -2.14 14.20 -35.05
C ALA A 107 -2.45 12.70 -35.22
N PRO A 108 -1.82 12.01 -36.20
CA PRO A 108 -1.96 10.57 -36.35
C PRO A 108 -1.41 9.80 -35.15
N LEU A 109 -0.35 10.30 -34.50
CA LEU A 109 0.15 9.78 -33.23
C LEU A 109 -0.21 10.74 -32.10
N VAL A 110 -0.84 10.24 -31.04
CA VAL A 110 -1.16 11.07 -29.88
C VAL A 110 -0.69 10.39 -28.61
N VAL A 111 0.18 11.07 -27.86
CA VAL A 111 0.59 10.66 -26.52
C VAL A 111 -0.38 11.26 -25.50
N MET A 112 -0.87 10.45 -24.56
CA MET A 112 -1.84 10.93 -23.57
C MET A 112 -1.76 10.17 -22.25
N THR A 113 -2.44 10.68 -21.22
CA THR A 113 -2.70 9.89 -20.01
C THR A 113 -3.90 8.97 -20.22
N THR A 114 -3.95 7.85 -19.47
CA THR A 114 -5.03 6.86 -19.59
C THR A 114 -6.42 7.47 -19.33
N GLU A 115 -6.52 8.44 -18.42
CA GLU A 115 -7.77 9.13 -18.10
C GLU A 115 -8.33 9.94 -19.27
N VAL A 116 -7.45 10.57 -20.06
CA VAL A 116 -7.88 11.34 -21.24
C VAL A 116 -8.51 10.41 -22.26
N LEU A 117 -7.90 9.24 -22.51
CA LEU A 117 -8.45 8.25 -23.43
C LEU A 117 -9.82 7.73 -22.95
N ARG A 118 -9.94 7.36 -21.67
CA ARG A 118 -11.23 6.98 -21.05
C ARG A 118 -12.31 8.04 -21.30
N ASN A 119 -12.00 9.30 -21.04
CA ASN A 119 -12.95 10.39 -21.21
C ASN A 119 -13.37 10.55 -22.68
N MET A 120 -12.43 10.36 -23.63
CA MET A 120 -12.73 10.39 -25.07
C MET A 120 -13.66 9.25 -25.48
N ILE A 121 -13.47 8.04 -24.91
CA ILE A 121 -14.33 6.88 -25.15
C ILE A 121 -15.75 7.18 -24.66
N TYR A 122 -15.92 7.67 -23.43
CA TYR A 122 -17.24 8.03 -22.89
C TYR A 122 -17.92 9.16 -23.66
N ALA A 123 -17.16 10.17 -24.07
CA ALA A 123 -17.66 11.28 -24.86
C ALA A 123 -17.90 10.92 -26.34
N ARG A 124 -17.50 9.71 -26.78
CA ARG A 124 -17.48 9.29 -28.19
C ARG A 124 -16.79 10.33 -29.09
N SER A 125 -15.60 10.78 -28.66
CA SER A 125 -14.87 11.85 -29.35
C SER A 125 -14.61 11.52 -30.82
N ALA A 126 -14.80 12.50 -31.71
CA ALA A 126 -14.49 12.37 -33.13
C ALA A 126 -12.99 12.09 -33.39
N THR A 127 -12.11 12.49 -32.46
CA THR A 127 -10.66 12.23 -32.54
C THR A 127 -10.32 10.74 -32.56
N LEU A 128 -11.21 9.86 -32.04
CA LEU A 128 -11.08 8.40 -32.09
C LEU A 128 -11.26 7.82 -33.51
N SER A 129 -11.77 8.61 -34.45
CA SER A 129 -11.94 8.18 -35.84
C SER A 129 -10.59 7.82 -36.48
N GLY A 130 -10.53 6.66 -37.11
CA GLY A 130 -9.30 6.13 -37.72
C GLY A 130 -8.30 5.53 -36.72
N LEU A 131 -8.65 5.42 -35.43
CA LEU A 131 -7.83 4.73 -34.43
C LEU A 131 -7.74 3.23 -34.74
N SER A 132 -6.50 2.75 -34.85
CA SER A 132 -6.20 1.35 -35.17
C SER A 132 -5.34 0.66 -34.11
N TYR A 133 -4.50 1.42 -33.41
CA TYR A 133 -3.63 0.90 -32.35
C TYR A 133 -3.73 1.74 -31.09
N VAL A 134 -3.73 1.06 -29.94
CA VAL A 134 -3.55 1.71 -28.63
C VAL A 134 -2.41 1.03 -27.91
N VAL A 135 -1.37 1.80 -27.61
CA VAL A 135 -0.28 1.37 -26.74
C VAL A 135 -0.63 1.73 -25.30
N MET A 136 -0.63 0.75 -24.43
CA MET A 136 -0.86 0.87 -23.00
C MET A 136 0.44 0.54 -22.26
N ASP A 137 1.22 1.59 -21.96
CA ASP A 137 2.54 1.45 -21.34
C ASP A 137 2.43 1.26 -19.82
N GLU A 138 3.27 0.41 -19.24
CA GLU A 138 3.24 0.07 -17.81
C GLU A 138 1.87 -0.46 -17.32
N VAL A 139 1.19 -1.31 -18.11
CA VAL A 139 -0.17 -1.85 -17.84
C VAL A 139 -0.35 -2.52 -16.47
N HIS A 140 0.73 -2.92 -15.79
CA HIS A 140 0.68 -3.41 -14.42
C HIS A 140 0.20 -2.37 -13.40
N TYR A 141 0.11 -1.09 -13.80
CA TYR A 141 -0.61 -0.04 -13.06
C TYR A 141 -2.10 -0.31 -12.88
N LEU A 142 -2.66 -1.28 -13.61
CA LEU A 142 -4.01 -1.79 -13.38
C LEU A 142 -4.23 -2.26 -11.92
N ALA A 143 -3.17 -2.65 -11.20
CA ALA A 143 -3.26 -3.00 -9.78
C ALA A 143 -3.27 -1.80 -8.82
N ASP A 144 -3.12 -0.57 -9.32
CA ASP A 144 -3.19 0.64 -8.50
C ASP A 144 -4.60 0.83 -7.94
N ARG A 145 -4.71 1.09 -6.63
CA ARG A 145 -6.00 1.19 -5.92
C ARG A 145 -6.89 2.32 -6.45
N PHE A 146 -6.31 3.43 -6.88
CA PHE A 146 -7.04 4.64 -7.22
C PHE A 146 -7.25 4.77 -8.73
N ARG A 147 -6.27 4.33 -9.52
CA ARG A 147 -6.24 4.56 -10.96
C ARG A 147 -6.40 3.29 -11.78
N GLY A 148 -6.29 2.12 -11.17
CA GLY A 148 -6.37 0.83 -11.85
C GLY A 148 -7.70 0.62 -12.60
N ALA A 149 -8.82 1.12 -12.05
CA ALA A 149 -10.13 0.99 -12.70
C ALA A 149 -10.17 1.65 -14.09
N VAL A 150 -9.50 2.80 -14.26
CA VAL A 150 -9.42 3.52 -15.54
C VAL A 150 -8.80 2.65 -16.64
N TRP A 151 -7.82 1.81 -16.31
CA TRP A 151 -7.17 0.92 -17.28
C TRP A 151 -8.14 -0.11 -17.82
N GLU A 152 -8.91 -0.76 -16.93
CA GLU A 152 -9.93 -1.74 -17.34
C GLU A 152 -11.07 -1.07 -18.12
N GLU A 153 -11.51 0.11 -17.72
CA GLU A 153 -12.52 0.89 -18.46
C GLU A 153 -12.07 1.17 -19.90
N VAL A 154 -10.80 1.56 -20.09
CA VAL A 154 -10.24 1.77 -21.43
C VAL A 154 -10.22 0.46 -22.21
N ILE A 155 -9.66 -0.61 -21.66
CA ILE A 155 -9.55 -1.91 -22.37
C ILE A 155 -10.92 -2.42 -22.82
N LEU A 156 -11.92 -2.36 -21.94
CA LEU A 156 -13.29 -2.80 -22.22
C LEU A 156 -14.04 -1.84 -23.15
N GLY A 157 -13.70 -0.54 -23.11
CA GLY A 157 -14.39 0.50 -23.88
C GLY A 157 -13.85 0.76 -25.28
N LEU A 158 -12.68 0.24 -25.63
CA LEU A 158 -12.12 0.38 -26.99
C LEU A 158 -13.02 -0.33 -28.02
N ALA A 159 -13.10 0.21 -29.25
CA ALA A 159 -13.81 -0.45 -30.33
C ALA A 159 -13.10 -1.75 -30.74
N ASP A 160 -13.83 -2.81 -31.09
CA ASP A 160 -13.27 -4.14 -31.44
C ASP A 160 -12.21 -4.09 -32.54
N SER A 161 -12.26 -3.10 -33.44
CA SER A 161 -11.28 -2.90 -34.51
C SER A 161 -9.92 -2.38 -34.05
N VAL A 162 -9.78 -1.97 -32.78
CA VAL A 162 -8.55 -1.40 -32.23
C VAL A 162 -7.65 -2.50 -31.66
N CYS A 163 -6.45 -2.62 -32.22
CA CYS A 163 -5.40 -3.52 -31.77
C CYS A 163 -4.71 -2.97 -30.50
N LEU A 164 -4.68 -3.79 -29.45
CA LEU A 164 -4.10 -3.41 -28.15
C LEU A 164 -2.63 -3.85 -28.04
N VAL A 165 -1.76 -2.93 -27.61
CA VAL A 165 -0.37 -3.22 -27.27
C VAL A 165 -0.14 -2.92 -25.80
N ALA A 166 -0.16 -3.96 -24.96
CA ALA A 166 -0.01 -3.83 -23.51
C ALA A 166 1.44 -4.12 -23.10
N LEU A 167 2.15 -3.11 -22.58
CA LEU A 167 3.54 -3.25 -22.12
C LEU A 167 3.58 -3.33 -20.60
N SER A 168 4.19 -4.38 -20.05
CA SER A 168 4.19 -4.65 -18.61
C SER A 168 5.57 -5.01 -18.06
N ALA A 169 5.80 -4.70 -16.79
CA ALA A 169 6.85 -5.35 -16.01
C ALA A 169 6.53 -6.85 -15.86
N THR A 170 7.50 -7.65 -15.41
CA THR A 170 7.29 -9.09 -15.20
C THR A 170 6.29 -9.37 -14.09
N VAL A 171 5.10 -9.86 -14.45
CA VAL A 171 4.05 -10.31 -13.54
C VAL A 171 3.92 -11.83 -13.59
N SER A 172 3.65 -12.47 -12.46
CA SER A 172 3.67 -13.95 -12.35
C SER A 172 2.46 -14.62 -12.99
N ASN A 173 1.43 -13.84 -13.32
CA ASN A 173 0.18 -14.28 -13.91
C ASN A 173 -0.05 -13.57 -15.25
N ALA A 174 1.02 -13.30 -16.02
CA ALA A 174 0.92 -12.69 -17.34
C ALA A 174 0.02 -13.50 -18.28
N GLU A 175 0.05 -14.83 -18.18
CA GLU A 175 -0.86 -15.72 -18.92
C GLU A 175 -2.32 -15.52 -18.49
N GLU A 176 -2.62 -15.43 -17.19
CA GLU A 176 -4.00 -15.15 -16.71
C GLU A 176 -4.49 -13.80 -17.23
N PHE A 177 -3.62 -12.79 -17.25
CA PHE A 177 -3.97 -11.47 -17.76
C PHE A 177 -4.15 -11.48 -19.28
N GLY A 178 -3.30 -12.21 -20.00
CA GLY A 178 -3.42 -12.40 -21.44
C GLY A 178 -4.66 -13.16 -21.86
N GLU A 179 -5.02 -14.24 -21.14
CA GLU A 179 -6.28 -14.97 -21.33
C GLU A 179 -7.49 -14.03 -21.20
N TRP A 180 -7.48 -13.14 -20.21
CA TRP A 180 -8.53 -12.13 -20.05
C TRP A 180 -8.55 -11.12 -21.21
N LEU A 181 -7.39 -10.61 -21.63
CA LEU A 181 -7.30 -9.69 -22.77
C LEU A 181 -7.82 -10.34 -24.06
N ASP A 182 -7.47 -11.61 -24.30
CA ASP A 182 -7.95 -12.37 -25.44
C ASP A 182 -9.47 -12.63 -25.36
N GLU A 183 -10.01 -12.92 -24.18
CA GLU A 183 -11.46 -13.09 -23.99
C GLU A 183 -12.25 -11.80 -24.30
N VAL A 184 -11.73 -10.63 -23.94
CA VAL A 184 -12.46 -9.35 -24.10
C VAL A 184 -12.13 -8.59 -25.39
N ARG A 185 -10.96 -8.82 -26.00
CA ARG A 185 -10.52 -8.13 -27.23
C ARG A 185 -10.44 -9.03 -28.46
N GLY A 186 -10.23 -10.33 -28.25
CA GLY A 186 -9.89 -11.28 -29.30
C GLY A 186 -8.47 -11.11 -29.85
N GLU A 187 -7.85 -12.22 -30.23
CA GLU A 187 -6.56 -12.28 -30.92
C GLU A 187 -5.44 -11.51 -30.19
N VAL A 188 -5.37 -11.65 -28.85
CA VAL A 188 -4.29 -11.06 -28.04
C VAL A 188 -3.27 -12.10 -27.62
N ASP A 189 -2.06 -11.93 -28.11
CA ASP A 189 -0.95 -12.84 -27.90
C ASP A 189 -0.08 -12.44 -26.70
N VAL A 190 0.34 -13.42 -25.90
CA VAL A 190 1.24 -13.18 -24.75
C VAL A 190 2.69 -13.45 -25.12
N VAL A 191 3.56 -12.48 -24.85
CA VAL A 191 5.02 -12.58 -24.99
C VAL A 191 5.65 -12.28 -23.63
N VAL A 192 6.26 -13.29 -23.02
CA VAL A 192 6.93 -13.17 -21.71
C VAL A 192 8.43 -13.32 -21.90
N SER A 193 9.20 -12.41 -21.29
CA SER A 193 10.64 -12.55 -21.12
C SER A 193 10.99 -12.39 -19.64
N GLU A 194 11.81 -13.29 -19.11
CA GLU A 194 12.31 -13.20 -17.73
C GLU A 194 13.78 -12.76 -17.66
N GLU A 195 14.41 -12.59 -18.83
CA GLU A 195 15.83 -12.27 -18.94
C GLU A 195 16.07 -10.78 -18.73
N ARG A 196 17.00 -10.48 -17.83
CA ARG A 196 17.42 -9.10 -17.55
C ARG A 196 18.77 -8.86 -18.23
N VAL A 197 18.77 -7.95 -19.21
CA VAL A 197 19.96 -7.60 -20.03
C VAL A 197 21.16 -7.18 -19.17
N VAL A 198 20.93 -6.40 -18.10
CA VAL A 198 21.97 -6.01 -17.14
C VAL A 198 21.79 -6.81 -15.86
N PRO A 199 22.68 -7.78 -15.54
CA PRO A 199 22.58 -8.57 -14.33
C PRO A 199 22.61 -7.70 -13.06
N LEU A 200 21.75 -8.02 -12.12
CA LEU A 200 21.63 -7.42 -10.79
C LEU A 200 22.31 -8.27 -9.71
N TYR A 201 23.35 -7.72 -9.09
CA TYR A 201 23.96 -8.22 -7.86
C TYR A 201 23.26 -7.63 -6.65
N GLN A 202 23.07 -8.45 -5.61
CA GLN A 202 22.37 -8.04 -4.40
C GLN A 202 23.32 -8.09 -3.20
N HIS A 203 23.34 -7.01 -2.46
CA HIS A 203 24.28 -6.73 -1.39
C HIS A 203 23.56 -6.33 -0.11
N VAL A 204 24.21 -6.55 1.02
CA VAL A 204 23.81 -6.05 2.32
C VAL A 204 24.95 -5.20 2.89
N LEU A 205 24.65 -3.94 3.18
CA LEU A 205 25.60 -3.03 3.82
C LEU A 205 25.54 -3.22 5.34
N VAL A 206 26.61 -3.76 5.92
CA VAL A 206 26.76 -4.02 7.36
C VAL A 206 27.80 -3.06 7.92
N GLY A 207 27.34 -1.99 8.57
CA GLY A 207 28.21 -0.90 9.03
C GLY A 207 28.88 -0.19 7.84
N ARG A 208 30.15 -0.49 7.57
CA ARG A 208 30.91 -0.01 6.40
C ARG A 208 31.32 -1.11 5.42
N LYS A 209 30.90 -2.35 5.66
CA LYS A 209 31.24 -3.50 4.80
C LYS A 209 30.08 -3.80 3.87
N LEU A 210 30.35 -3.83 2.57
CA LEU A 210 29.41 -4.32 1.56
C LEU A 210 29.61 -5.84 1.43
N LEU A 211 28.57 -6.63 1.74
CA LEU A 211 28.61 -8.09 1.66
C LEU A 211 27.58 -8.57 0.64
N ASP A 212 27.95 -9.51 -0.23
CA ASP A 212 26.98 -10.14 -1.13
C ASP A 212 25.88 -10.86 -0.35
N LEU A 213 24.63 -10.77 -0.80
CA LEU A 213 23.51 -11.49 -0.21
C LEU A 213 23.61 -13.00 -0.47
N PHE A 214 24.12 -13.38 -1.64
CA PHE A 214 24.27 -14.76 -2.08
C PHE A 214 25.74 -15.14 -2.12
N ALA A 215 26.08 -16.39 -1.81
CA ALA A 215 27.45 -16.87 -1.72
C ALA A 215 28.14 -17.14 -3.10
N GLY A 216 27.57 -16.63 -4.19
CA GLY A 216 27.96 -16.95 -5.58
C GLY A 216 27.58 -15.86 -6.59
N GLN A 217 27.38 -16.23 -7.86
CA GLN A 217 27.04 -15.30 -8.96
C GLN A 217 25.68 -14.59 -8.77
N ALA A 218 25.50 -13.46 -9.45
CA ALA A 218 24.26 -12.69 -9.41
C ALA A 218 23.02 -13.58 -9.66
N PRO A 219 22.00 -13.57 -8.78
CA PRO A 219 20.80 -14.38 -8.95
C PRO A 219 20.03 -14.11 -10.23
N THR A 220 20.27 -12.94 -10.84
CA THR A 220 19.64 -12.46 -12.07
C THR A 220 20.44 -12.75 -13.34
N ALA A 221 21.73 -13.13 -13.22
CA ALA A 221 22.60 -13.49 -14.34
C ALA A 221 22.33 -14.89 -14.90
N VAL A 222 21.56 -15.72 -14.19
CA VAL A 222 21.28 -17.11 -14.60
C VAL A 222 19.76 -17.35 -14.50
N ALA A 223 19.21 -18.07 -15.47
CA ALA A 223 17.92 -18.75 -15.34
C ALA A 223 18.11 -19.89 -14.31
N LEU A 224 18.04 -19.54 -13.02
CA LEU A 224 18.26 -20.53 -11.97
C LEU A 224 17.21 -21.64 -12.08
N PRO A 225 17.62 -22.93 -12.12
CA PRO A 225 16.71 -24.01 -11.77
C PRO A 225 16.22 -23.76 -10.33
N GLN A 226 15.08 -24.31 -9.97
CA GLN A 226 14.35 -24.14 -8.69
C GLN A 226 15.16 -24.36 -7.37
N ALA A 227 16.48 -24.58 -7.42
CA ALA A 227 17.39 -24.62 -6.28
C ALA A 227 17.65 -23.20 -5.73
N ARG A 228 17.26 -22.99 -4.47
CA ARG A 228 17.56 -21.77 -3.71
C ARG A 228 19.06 -21.49 -3.73
N ALA A 229 19.50 -20.37 -4.31
CA ALA A 229 20.87 -19.90 -4.16
C ALA A 229 21.20 -19.73 -2.66
N ASP A 230 22.35 -20.27 -2.23
CA ASP A 230 22.73 -20.25 -0.83
C ASP A 230 23.03 -18.83 -0.35
N VAL A 231 22.41 -18.44 0.76
CA VAL A 231 22.61 -17.13 1.40
C VAL A 231 24.02 -17.05 1.98
N ASN A 232 24.66 -15.89 1.86
CA ASN A 232 26.02 -15.66 2.34
C ASN A 232 26.20 -16.10 3.82
N PRO A 233 27.12 -17.03 4.12
CA PRO A 233 27.36 -17.53 5.46
C PRO A 233 27.76 -16.46 6.48
N GLU A 234 28.40 -15.37 6.07
CA GLU A 234 28.76 -14.26 6.96
C GLU A 234 27.52 -13.54 7.50
N LEU A 235 26.53 -13.27 6.65
CA LEU A 235 25.26 -12.67 7.04
C LEU A 235 24.48 -13.58 8.01
N LEU A 236 24.47 -14.89 7.74
CA LEU A 236 23.83 -15.87 8.64
C LEU A 236 24.52 -15.94 10.01
N ARG A 237 25.85 -15.83 10.05
CA ARG A 237 26.62 -15.78 11.31
C ARG A 237 26.31 -14.51 12.10
N LEU A 238 26.20 -13.36 11.44
CA LEU A 238 25.83 -12.08 12.05
C LEU A 238 24.43 -12.15 12.67
N ALA A 239 23.41 -12.59 11.91
CA ALA A 239 22.05 -12.75 12.42
C ALA A 239 21.99 -13.70 13.64
N LYS A 240 22.72 -14.81 13.59
CA LYS A 240 22.78 -15.79 14.69
C LYS A 240 23.49 -15.23 15.92
N ALA A 241 24.50 -14.38 15.75
CA ALA A 241 25.20 -13.71 16.84
C ALA A 241 24.28 -12.70 17.54
N GLU A 242 23.54 -11.87 16.80
CA GLU A 242 22.58 -10.91 17.36
C GLU A 242 21.44 -11.61 18.12
N SER A 243 20.87 -12.69 17.55
CA SER A 243 19.82 -13.47 18.19
C SER A 243 20.26 -14.08 19.55
N ARG A 244 21.54 -14.45 19.67
CA ARG A 244 22.12 -14.94 20.93
C ARG A 244 22.25 -13.82 21.98
N VAL A 245 22.65 -12.62 21.56
CA VAL A 245 22.78 -11.45 22.45
C VAL A 245 21.41 -10.99 22.97
N MET A 246 20.40 -10.89 22.08
CA MET A 246 19.03 -10.52 22.49
C MET A 246 18.40 -11.55 23.45
N ARG A 247 18.69 -12.85 23.27
CA ARG A 247 18.23 -13.89 24.21
C ARG A 247 18.92 -13.80 25.57
N ASP A 248 20.18 -13.39 25.65
CA ASP A 248 20.93 -13.32 26.91
C ASP A 248 20.59 -12.09 27.76
N ASP A 249 20.17 -10.99 27.13
CA ASP A 249 19.75 -9.78 27.85
C ASP A 249 18.44 -10.00 28.63
N SER A 250 17.58 -10.91 28.15
CA SER A 250 16.38 -11.36 28.88
C SER A 250 16.67 -12.18 30.14
N ARG A 251 17.92 -12.64 30.36
CA ARG A 251 18.34 -13.45 31.52
C ARG A 251 19.18 -12.71 32.56
N ARG A 252 19.55 -11.44 32.33
CA ARG A 252 20.37 -10.68 33.29
C ARG A 252 19.53 -10.17 34.46
N THR A 253 19.57 -10.94 35.55
CA THR A 253 19.04 -10.55 36.87
C THR A 253 19.90 -9.42 37.45
N ARG A 254 19.30 -8.26 37.66
CA ARG A 254 19.94 -7.05 38.22
C ARG A 254 20.32 -7.29 39.68
N GLY A 255 21.61 -7.44 39.97
CA GLY A 255 22.13 -7.32 41.34
C GLY A 255 23.32 -8.18 41.72
N ARG A 256 24.54 -7.85 41.25
CA ARG A 256 25.77 -8.06 42.05
C ARG A 256 26.90 -7.17 41.53
N ARG A 257 27.29 -6.17 42.31
CA ARG A 257 28.58 -5.49 42.18
C ARG A 257 29.66 -6.50 42.60
N ILE A 258 30.37 -7.10 41.65
CA ILE A 258 31.66 -7.74 41.91
C ILE A 258 32.73 -6.81 41.34
N ARG A 259 33.50 -6.24 42.26
CA ARG A 259 34.66 -5.40 42.02
C ARG A 259 35.85 -6.35 41.87
N GLY A 260 36.34 -6.55 40.65
CA GLY A 260 37.52 -7.38 40.41
C GLY A 260 37.67 -7.76 38.93
N LYS A 261 38.73 -7.21 38.31
CA LYS A 261 39.38 -7.60 37.06
C LYS A 261 38.75 -8.79 36.32
N ILE A 262 37.93 -8.50 35.31
CA ILE A 262 37.83 -9.33 34.10
C ILE A 262 38.03 -8.38 32.93
N GLU A 263 39.23 -8.44 32.37
CA GLU A 263 39.57 -7.83 31.09
C GLU A 263 38.67 -8.39 29.99
N ALA A 264 38.25 -7.47 29.13
CA ALA A 264 37.76 -7.65 27.77
C ALA A 264 37.86 -9.08 27.20
N ARG A 265 36.75 -9.81 27.20
CA ARG A 265 36.41 -10.79 26.15
C ARG A 265 34.91 -11.09 26.18
N GLN A 266 34.29 -11.01 25.00
CA GLN A 266 32.86 -11.17 24.66
C GLN A 266 32.00 -9.91 24.76
N GLY A 267 32.31 -8.93 23.89
CA GLY A 267 31.34 -7.98 23.36
C GLY A 267 30.62 -8.62 22.17
N GLY A 268 29.35 -8.99 22.35
CA GLY A 268 28.43 -9.12 21.23
C GLY A 268 27.80 -7.76 20.99
N SER A 269 28.46 -6.90 20.20
CA SER A 269 27.87 -5.60 19.85
C SER A 269 26.76 -5.84 18.83
N VAL A 270 25.53 -5.45 19.15
CA VAL A 270 24.48 -5.30 18.14
C VAL A 270 25.02 -4.38 17.04
N VAL A 271 24.92 -4.81 15.78
CA VAL A 271 25.42 -4.01 14.67
C VAL A 271 24.43 -2.88 14.46
N ARG A 272 24.91 -1.63 14.57
CA ARG A 272 24.06 -0.47 14.30
C ARG A 272 23.79 -0.37 12.80
N PRO A 273 22.60 0.11 12.40
CA PRO A 273 22.32 0.42 11.00
C PRO A 273 23.41 1.32 10.40
N PRO A 274 23.79 1.13 9.12
CA PRO A 274 24.71 2.02 8.43
C PRO A 274 24.23 3.47 8.48
N ARG A 275 25.18 4.40 8.64
CA ARG A 275 24.88 5.83 8.47
C ARG A 275 24.87 6.18 6.98
N ARG A 276 23.99 7.09 6.57
CA ARG A 276 23.81 7.47 5.16
C ARG A 276 25.07 8.06 4.53
N ASP A 277 25.77 8.93 5.25
CA ASP A 277 27.07 9.49 4.87
C ASP A 277 28.11 8.39 4.62
N GLY A 278 28.27 7.47 5.59
CA GLY A 278 29.19 6.34 5.45
C GLY A 278 28.81 5.39 4.31
N ALA A 279 27.53 5.19 4.04
CA ALA A 279 27.07 4.40 2.91
C ALA A 279 27.45 5.03 1.57
N VAL A 280 27.23 6.34 1.40
CA VAL A 280 27.63 7.06 0.19
C VAL A 280 29.14 7.00 -0.04
N GLU A 281 29.94 7.15 1.01
CA GLU A 281 31.40 6.98 0.91
C GLU A 281 31.81 5.58 0.45
N VAL A 282 31.19 4.53 1.01
CA VAL A 282 31.46 3.14 0.61
C VAL A 282 31.09 2.95 -0.86
N LEU A 283 29.91 3.41 -1.30
CA LEU A 283 29.53 3.31 -2.71
C LEU A 283 30.48 4.07 -3.63
N ALA A 284 30.89 5.29 -3.27
CA ALA A 284 31.86 6.06 -4.04
C ALA A 284 33.23 5.35 -4.14
N GLN A 285 33.70 4.75 -3.03
CA GLN A 285 34.97 4.00 -2.99
C GLN A 285 34.96 2.76 -3.89
N HIS A 286 33.79 2.15 -4.08
CA HIS A 286 33.59 0.99 -4.94
C HIS A 286 33.14 1.35 -6.37
N ASP A 287 33.16 2.64 -6.75
CA ASP A 287 32.68 3.14 -8.05
C ASP A 287 31.21 2.79 -8.35
N LEU A 288 30.38 2.70 -7.30
CA LEU A 288 28.98 2.29 -7.40
C LEU A 288 28.00 3.46 -7.59
N LEU A 289 28.49 4.64 -7.96
CA LEU A 289 27.68 5.83 -8.25
C LEU A 289 27.42 5.95 -9.78
N PRO A 290 26.30 6.55 -10.21
CA PRO A 290 25.25 7.20 -9.40
C PRO A 290 24.35 6.18 -8.68
N ALA A 291 23.81 6.60 -7.53
CA ALA A 291 22.98 5.77 -6.68
C ALA A 291 21.64 6.42 -6.30
N ILE A 292 20.57 5.62 -6.30
CA ILE A 292 19.25 6.01 -5.80
C ILE A 292 19.00 5.33 -4.46
N PHE A 293 18.75 6.11 -3.42
CA PHE A 293 18.41 5.65 -2.08
C PHE A 293 16.91 5.73 -1.87
N PHE A 294 16.23 4.59 -1.81
CA PHE A 294 14.81 4.53 -1.54
C PHE A 294 14.51 4.65 -0.04
N ILE A 295 13.77 5.70 0.31
CA ILE A 295 13.27 6.01 1.64
C ILE A 295 11.75 6.20 1.54
N PHE A 296 10.98 5.41 2.28
CA PHE A 296 9.50 5.42 2.20
C PHE A 296 8.82 6.59 2.96
N SER A 297 9.51 7.71 3.09
CA SER A 297 9.00 8.94 3.68
C SER A 297 9.57 10.15 2.95
N ARG A 298 8.71 11.09 2.56
CA ARG A 298 9.08 12.35 1.89
C ARG A 298 10.02 13.16 2.79
N GLN A 299 9.56 13.43 4.01
CA GLN A 299 10.36 14.07 5.05
C GLN A 299 11.66 13.28 5.33
N GLY A 300 11.62 11.96 5.25
CA GLY A 300 12.80 11.11 5.39
C GLY A 300 13.86 11.34 4.30
N CYS A 301 13.45 11.65 3.07
CA CYS A 301 14.33 12.01 1.96
C CYS A 301 14.96 13.39 2.19
N ASP A 302 14.18 14.40 2.57
CA ASP A 302 14.68 15.75 2.86
C ASP A 302 15.69 15.71 4.03
N GLN A 303 15.34 15.00 5.11
CA GLN A 303 16.24 14.78 6.25
C GLN A 303 17.54 14.08 5.84
N ALA A 304 17.50 13.19 4.84
CA ALA A 304 18.71 12.54 4.32
C ALA A 304 19.62 13.56 3.64
N VAL A 305 19.07 14.45 2.82
CA VAL A 305 19.83 15.53 2.17
C VAL A 305 20.45 16.45 3.23
N HIS A 306 19.67 16.93 4.21
CA HIS A 306 20.20 17.78 5.29
C HIS A 306 21.28 17.08 6.11
N GLN A 307 21.14 15.78 6.38
CA GLN A 307 22.16 15.00 7.07
C GLN A 307 23.48 14.98 6.30
N LEU A 308 23.43 14.83 4.97
CA LEU A 308 24.62 14.84 4.13
C LEU A 308 25.21 16.26 3.96
N LEU A 309 24.38 17.31 3.94
CA LEU A 309 24.86 18.70 3.95
C LEU A 309 25.69 19.02 5.19
N GLY A 310 25.27 18.49 6.34
CA GLY A 310 26.03 18.55 7.60
C GLY A 310 27.30 17.69 7.63
N SER A 311 27.58 16.93 6.57
CA SER A 311 28.80 16.14 6.40
C SER A 311 29.76 16.80 5.39
N ASN A 312 30.98 16.26 5.28
CA ASN A 312 31.99 16.75 4.33
C ASN A 312 31.89 16.13 2.93
N ILE A 313 30.78 15.46 2.60
CA ILE A 313 30.60 14.80 1.30
C ILE A 313 30.40 15.83 0.19
N ARG A 314 31.24 15.73 -0.85
CA ARG A 314 31.14 16.48 -2.12
C ARG A 314 31.44 15.51 -3.26
N LEU A 315 30.47 15.28 -4.13
CA LEU A 315 30.55 14.27 -5.19
C LEU A 315 30.78 14.87 -6.58
N THR A 316 30.86 16.20 -6.66
CA THR A 316 31.00 16.97 -7.90
C THR A 316 32.34 17.67 -7.97
N THR A 317 32.86 17.77 -9.18
CA THR A 317 33.95 18.68 -9.54
C THR A 317 33.44 20.13 -9.67
N GLY A 318 34.36 21.10 -9.70
CA GLY A 318 33.99 22.51 -9.91
C GLY A 318 33.23 22.76 -11.21
N ALA A 319 33.59 22.04 -12.29
CA ALA A 319 32.93 22.13 -13.58
C ALA A 319 31.53 21.50 -13.58
N GLU A 320 31.37 20.32 -12.97
CA GLU A 320 30.05 19.68 -12.80
C GLU A 320 29.12 20.55 -11.95
N ARG A 321 29.63 21.12 -10.85
CA ARG A 321 28.90 22.08 -10.03
C ARG A 321 28.41 23.27 -10.86
N GLY A 322 29.30 23.91 -11.63
CA GLY A 322 28.92 25.05 -12.47
C GLY A 322 27.81 24.72 -13.47
N ARG A 323 27.81 23.52 -14.06
CA ARG A 323 26.74 23.05 -14.94
C ARG A 323 25.42 22.84 -14.20
N LEU A 324 25.44 22.20 -13.03
CA LEU A 324 24.25 22.00 -12.20
C LEU A 324 23.61 23.32 -11.78
N LEU A 325 24.41 24.31 -11.40
CA LEU A 325 23.92 25.64 -11.05
C LEU A 325 23.25 26.32 -12.23
N ARG A 326 23.82 26.18 -13.44
CA ARG A 326 23.23 26.75 -14.66
C ARG A 326 21.89 26.08 -15.02
N ILE A 327 21.79 24.77 -14.86
CA ILE A 327 20.52 24.04 -15.03
C ILE A 327 19.48 24.62 -14.06
N ALA A 328 19.82 24.71 -12.77
CA ALA A 328 18.90 25.22 -11.77
C ALA A 328 18.50 26.69 -12.00
N GLU A 329 19.44 27.54 -12.42
CA GLU A 329 19.16 28.93 -12.79
C GLU A 329 18.22 29.05 -13.99
N ASN A 330 18.38 28.20 -15.01
CA ASN A 330 17.51 28.22 -16.19
C ASN A 330 16.06 27.88 -15.83
N HIS A 331 15.86 26.82 -15.04
CA HIS A 331 14.56 26.42 -14.54
C HIS A 331 13.94 27.46 -13.60
N ALA A 332 14.76 28.16 -12.80
CA ALA A 332 14.29 29.14 -11.81
C ALA A 332 14.15 30.59 -12.32
N ARG A 333 14.17 30.82 -13.64
CA ARG A 333 14.05 32.18 -14.22
C ARG A 333 12.73 32.87 -13.87
N GLY A 334 11.65 32.12 -13.70
CA GLY A 334 10.32 32.65 -13.33
C GLY A 334 10.07 32.82 -11.83
N LEU A 335 10.97 32.36 -10.95
CA LEU A 335 10.77 32.43 -9.50
C LEU A 335 11.21 33.78 -8.91
N SER A 336 10.30 34.41 -8.16
CA SER A 336 10.61 35.64 -7.42
C SER A 336 11.59 35.38 -6.26
N ALA A 337 12.18 36.45 -5.71
CA ALA A 337 13.07 36.33 -4.56
C ALA A 337 12.35 35.81 -3.30
N ASP A 338 11.07 36.15 -3.14
CA ASP A 338 10.25 35.70 -2.02
C ASP A 338 9.85 34.23 -2.18
N ASP A 339 9.55 33.77 -3.41
CA ASP A 339 9.34 32.35 -3.70
C ASP A 339 10.61 31.55 -3.40
N LYS A 340 11.77 32.00 -3.86
CA LYS A 340 13.06 31.33 -3.58
C LYS A 340 13.31 31.18 -2.08
N ARG A 341 12.95 32.19 -1.29
CA ARG A 341 13.07 32.13 0.17
C ARG A 341 12.07 31.16 0.80
N ALA A 342 10.80 31.20 0.36
CA ALA A 342 9.75 30.30 0.85
C ALA A 342 10.05 28.82 0.54
N LEU A 343 10.77 28.56 -0.56
CA LEU A 343 11.10 27.23 -1.04
C LEU A 343 12.45 26.69 -0.56
N ASP A 344 13.13 27.39 0.35
CA ASP A 344 14.47 27.02 0.85
C ASP A 344 15.49 26.76 -0.30
N TRP A 345 15.44 27.64 -1.31
CA TRP A 345 16.21 27.49 -2.55
C TRP A 345 17.72 27.42 -2.32
N GLU A 346 18.23 28.15 -1.34
CA GLU A 346 19.67 28.16 -1.01
C GLU A 346 20.15 26.76 -0.57
N THR A 347 19.38 26.10 0.29
CA THR A 347 19.70 24.75 0.75
C THR A 347 19.62 23.74 -0.39
N PHE A 348 18.61 23.86 -1.26
CA PHE A 348 18.49 23.03 -2.46
C PHE A 348 19.71 23.17 -3.38
N ILE A 349 20.10 24.41 -3.71
CA ILE A 349 21.25 24.70 -4.57
C ILE A 349 22.57 24.23 -3.96
N GLU A 350 22.72 24.35 -2.65
CA GLU A 350 23.91 23.84 -1.96
C GLU A 350 24.01 22.31 -2.09
N ALA A 351 22.91 21.59 -1.85
CA ALA A 351 22.87 20.13 -1.98
C ALA A 351 23.12 19.70 -3.42
N LEU A 352 22.39 20.30 -4.37
CA LEU A 352 22.52 20.04 -5.79
C LEU A 352 23.96 20.27 -6.25
N GLY A 353 24.58 21.38 -5.83
CA GLY A 353 25.96 21.71 -6.14
C GLY A 353 26.99 20.69 -5.62
N ARG A 354 26.66 19.88 -4.61
CA ARG A 354 27.47 18.76 -4.11
C ARG A 354 27.15 17.42 -4.81
N GLY A 355 26.20 17.40 -5.75
CA GLY A 355 25.74 16.22 -6.47
C GLY A 355 24.72 15.38 -5.71
N ILE A 356 23.99 15.99 -4.76
CA ILE A 356 23.05 15.32 -3.85
C ILE A 356 21.67 15.96 -4.03
N ALA A 357 20.62 15.15 -4.14
CA ALA A 357 19.25 15.65 -4.24
C ALA A 357 18.24 14.75 -3.54
N ALA A 358 17.07 15.31 -3.23
CA ALA A 358 15.86 14.54 -2.91
C ALA A 358 14.98 14.44 -4.16
N HIS A 359 14.17 13.38 -4.26
CA HIS A 359 13.14 13.24 -5.29
C HIS A 359 11.89 12.55 -4.74
N HIS A 360 10.79 13.29 -4.61
CA HIS A 360 9.52 12.72 -4.18
C HIS A 360 8.33 13.55 -4.65
N ALA A 361 7.13 12.98 -4.57
CA ALA A 361 5.89 13.62 -5.01
C ALA A 361 5.57 14.95 -4.30
N GLY A 362 6.10 15.19 -3.09
CA GLY A 362 5.97 16.46 -2.37
C GLY A 362 6.93 17.57 -2.83
N LEU A 363 7.78 17.33 -3.84
CA LEU A 363 8.60 18.39 -4.46
C LEU A 363 7.81 19.06 -5.58
N LEU A 364 8.04 20.37 -5.75
CA LEU A 364 7.48 21.12 -6.87
C LEU A 364 8.05 20.61 -8.21
N PRO A 365 7.30 20.74 -9.32
CA PRO A 365 7.75 20.35 -10.66
C PRO A 365 9.15 20.84 -10.99
N ILE A 366 9.41 22.13 -10.78
CA ILE A 366 10.71 22.76 -11.02
C ILE A 366 11.88 22.03 -10.33
N PHE A 367 11.75 21.65 -9.05
CA PHE A 367 12.81 20.94 -8.35
C PHE A 367 13.03 19.54 -8.90
N LYS A 368 11.94 18.85 -9.29
CA LYS A 368 12.01 17.51 -9.88
C LYS A 368 12.71 17.56 -11.23
N GLU A 369 12.36 18.49 -12.09
CA GLU A 369 12.96 18.66 -13.42
C GLU A 369 14.45 18.98 -13.35
N ILE A 370 14.87 19.87 -12.44
CA ILE A 370 16.29 20.17 -12.22
C ILE A 370 17.06 18.91 -11.80
N VAL A 371 16.48 18.12 -10.89
CA VAL A 371 17.09 16.87 -10.41
C VAL A 371 17.12 15.82 -11.51
N GLU A 372 16.05 15.69 -12.28
CA GLU A 372 15.92 14.74 -13.39
C GLU A 372 16.90 15.05 -14.52
N GLU A 373 16.97 16.31 -14.97
CA GLU A 373 17.94 16.75 -15.98
C GLU A 373 19.38 16.58 -15.47
N GLY A 374 19.63 17.00 -14.23
CA GLY A 374 20.94 16.84 -13.60
C GLY A 374 21.36 15.37 -13.46
N PHE A 375 20.42 14.47 -13.18
CA PHE A 375 20.69 13.03 -13.09
C PHE A 375 20.88 12.38 -14.47
N ALA A 376 20.07 12.75 -15.46
CA ALA A 376 20.18 12.27 -16.85
C ALA A 376 21.54 12.64 -17.47
N HIS A 377 22.07 13.83 -17.16
CA HIS A 377 23.43 14.23 -17.55
C HIS A 377 24.55 13.62 -16.69
N GLY A 378 24.21 12.77 -15.72
CA GLY A 378 25.16 12.13 -14.82
C GLY A 378 25.85 13.09 -13.85
N LEU A 379 25.29 14.29 -13.64
CA LEU A 379 25.85 15.32 -12.76
C LEU A 379 25.42 15.11 -11.30
N VAL A 380 24.15 14.73 -11.08
CA VAL A 380 23.66 14.30 -9.76
C VAL A 380 24.11 12.87 -9.50
N LYS A 381 24.83 12.65 -8.41
CA LYS A 381 25.46 11.35 -8.10
C LYS A 381 24.66 10.55 -7.08
N VAL A 382 23.92 11.21 -6.20
CA VAL A 382 23.08 10.58 -5.18
C VAL A 382 21.71 11.23 -5.15
N VAL A 383 20.65 10.41 -5.26
CA VAL A 383 19.27 10.85 -5.12
C VAL A 383 18.59 10.07 -3.99
N PHE A 384 18.01 10.76 -3.02
CA PHE A 384 17.13 10.17 -2.01
C PHE A 384 15.70 10.26 -2.49
N ALA A 385 15.08 9.10 -2.78
CA ALA A 385 13.80 9.05 -3.44
C ALA A 385 12.74 8.26 -2.70
N THR A 386 11.48 8.65 -2.86
CA THR A 386 10.35 7.78 -2.51
C THR A 386 10.08 6.75 -3.62
N GLU A 387 9.27 5.74 -3.32
CA GLU A 387 8.87 4.68 -4.25
C GLU A 387 8.27 5.21 -5.57
N THR A 388 7.66 6.40 -5.55
CA THR A 388 7.12 7.07 -6.75
C THR A 388 8.15 7.26 -7.87
N LEU A 389 9.44 7.25 -7.55
CA LEU A 389 10.49 7.34 -8.57
C LEU A 389 10.71 6.02 -9.30
N ALA A 390 10.52 4.88 -8.61
CA ALA A 390 10.65 3.56 -9.22
C ALA A 390 9.58 3.28 -10.28
N LEU A 391 8.59 4.17 -10.37
CA LEU A 391 7.29 3.96 -10.98
C LEU A 391 7.12 4.66 -12.34
N GLY A 392 8.15 5.28 -12.92
CA GLY A 392 8.01 5.76 -14.30
C GLY A 392 8.81 6.97 -14.70
N ILE A 393 10.04 7.16 -14.23
CA ILE A 393 10.91 8.18 -14.84
C ILE A 393 12.17 7.46 -15.31
N ASN A 394 12.68 7.81 -16.50
CA ASN A 394 13.89 7.22 -17.05
C ASN A 394 15.14 7.73 -16.33
N MET A 395 15.26 7.40 -15.04
CA MET A 395 16.45 7.64 -14.21
C MET A 395 17.06 6.31 -13.74
N PRO A 396 17.62 5.50 -14.66
CA PRO A 396 18.36 4.30 -14.26
C PRO A 396 19.67 4.71 -13.57
N ALA A 397 19.97 4.06 -12.45
CA ALA A 397 21.18 4.29 -11.66
C ALA A 397 22.11 3.08 -11.77
N ARG A 398 23.40 3.24 -11.49
CA ARG A 398 24.28 2.07 -11.36
C ARG A 398 23.88 1.23 -10.13
N THR A 399 23.52 1.92 -9.05
CA THR A 399 23.14 1.29 -7.78
C THR A 399 21.80 1.78 -7.25
N VAL A 400 21.04 0.86 -6.68
CA VAL A 400 19.84 1.15 -5.88
C VAL A 400 20.11 0.74 -4.44
N VAL A 401 19.73 1.59 -3.49
CA VAL A 401 19.85 1.34 -2.06
C VAL A 401 18.48 1.33 -1.41
N VAL A 402 18.17 0.31 -0.61
CA VAL A 402 16.91 0.20 0.13
C VAL A 402 17.23 0.25 1.64
N GLU A 403 16.83 1.34 2.30
CA GLU A 403 17.18 1.59 3.72
C GLU A 403 16.41 0.66 4.68
N LYS A 404 15.13 0.41 4.38
CA LYS A 404 14.22 -0.38 5.21
C LYS A 404 13.41 -1.33 4.32
N LEU A 405 12.98 -2.46 4.87
CA LEU A 405 12.13 -3.45 4.17
C LEU A 405 10.67 -3.38 4.61
N VAL A 406 10.31 -2.34 5.36
CA VAL A 406 8.96 -2.12 5.91
C VAL A 406 8.52 -0.72 5.54
N LYS A 407 7.28 -0.57 5.05
CA LYS A 407 6.67 0.72 4.70
C LYS A 407 5.28 0.85 5.31
N TYR A 408 4.79 2.07 5.42
CA TYR A 408 3.41 2.34 5.78
C TYR A 408 2.56 2.35 4.50
N ASN A 409 1.51 1.53 4.44
CA ASN A 409 0.65 1.42 3.25
C ASN A 409 -0.65 2.23 3.34
N GLY A 410 -0.74 3.18 4.29
CA GLY A 410 -1.97 3.95 4.56
C GLY A 410 -2.77 3.41 5.75
N GLU A 411 -2.57 2.15 6.13
CA GLU A 411 -3.29 1.52 7.26
C GLU A 411 -2.31 0.95 8.29
N THR A 412 -1.30 0.21 7.83
CA THR A 412 -0.36 -0.51 8.70
C THR A 412 1.08 -0.42 8.18
N HIS A 413 2.03 -0.67 9.08
CA HIS A 413 3.40 -0.93 8.67
C HIS A 413 3.51 -2.37 8.15
N ALA A 414 3.64 -2.51 6.84
CA ALA A 414 3.74 -3.78 6.13
C ALA A 414 5.14 -3.99 5.55
N GLU A 415 5.58 -5.25 5.48
CA GLU A 415 6.80 -5.62 4.76
C GLU A 415 6.63 -5.36 3.26
N LEU A 416 7.73 -5.01 2.59
CA LEU A 416 7.75 -4.88 1.13
C LEU A 416 7.38 -6.20 0.47
N SER A 417 6.48 -6.13 -0.50
CA SER A 417 6.20 -7.26 -1.37
C SER A 417 7.35 -7.51 -2.35
N PRO A 418 7.48 -8.73 -2.90
CA PRO A 418 8.46 -9.02 -3.94
C PRO A 418 8.33 -8.14 -5.20
N GLY A 419 7.10 -7.74 -5.54
CA GLY A 419 6.85 -6.85 -6.67
C GLY A 419 7.43 -5.46 -6.46
N GLU A 420 7.13 -4.85 -5.31
CA GLU A 420 7.68 -3.53 -4.94
C GLU A 420 9.21 -3.59 -4.87
N TYR A 421 9.77 -4.64 -4.26
CA TYR A 421 11.23 -4.81 -4.20
C TYR A 421 11.86 -4.91 -5.60
N THR A 422 11.23 -5.65 -6.52
CA THR A 422 11.70 -5.81 -7.89
C THR A 422 11.57 -4.51 -8.69
N GLN A 423 10.51 -3.73 -8.49
CA GLN A 423 10.35 -2.42 -9.12
C GLN A 423 11.44 -1.44 -8.67
N LEU A 424 11.72 -1.38 -7.37
CA LEU A 424 12.78 -0.53 -6.82
C LEU A 424 14.15 -0.94 -7.37
N THR A 425 14.52 -2.21 -7.24
CA THR A 425 15.85 -2.73 -7.66
C THR A 425 15.99 -2.89 -9.17
N GLY A 426 14.88 -2.87 -9.91
CA GLY A 426 14.85 -2.81 -11.37
C GLY A 426 15.47 -1.54 -11.96
N ARG A 427 15.61 -0.48 -11.16
CA ARG A 427 16.27 0.78 -11.56
C ARG A 427 17.80 0.72 -11.54
N ALA A 428 18.39 -0.34 -10.99
CA ALA A 428 19.83 -0.54 -10.98
C ALA A 428 20.34 -1.11 -12.31
N GLY A 429 21.49 -0.65 -12.80
CA GLY A 429 22.08 -1.05 -14.07
C GLY A 429 21.46 -0.32 -15.26
N ARG A 430 22.25 0.55 -15.89
CA ARG A 430 21.88 1.32 -17.08
C ARG A 430 22.21 0.53 -18.33
N ARG A 431 21.20 0.16 -19.14
CA ARG A 431 21.41 -0.57 -20.41
C ARG A 431 22.34 0.24 -21.32
N GLY A 432 23.36 -0.42 -21.87
CA GLY A 432 24.35 0.19 -22.76
C GLY A 432 25.44 1.01 -22.07
N ILE A 433 25.38 1.17 -20.74
CA ILE A 433 26.39 1.91 -19.95
C ILE A 433 27.02 1.01 -18.89
N ASP A 434 26.19 0.34 -18.08
CA ASP A 434 26.65 -0.55 -17.00
C ASP A 434 26.65 -2.01 -17.47
N VAL A 435 27.71 -2.76 -17.11
CA VAL A 435 27.78 -4.21 -17.32
C VAL A 435 27.04 -5.00 -16.24
N GLU A 436 26.85 -4.38 -15.07
CA GLU A 436 26.16 -4.95 -13.92
C GLU A 436 25.45 -3.84 -13.13
N GLY A 437 24.31 -4.18 -12.53
CA GLY A 437 23.57 -3.33 -11.61
C GLY A 437 23.71 -3.85 -10.19
N HIS A 438 23.57 -2.95 -9.21
CA HIS A 438 23.69 -3.32 -7.80
C HIS A 438 22.48 -2.90 -6.97
N ALA A 439 21.91 -3.83 -6.20
CA ALA A 439 20.91 -3.56 -5.18
C ALA A 439 21.54 -3.72 -3.79
N VAL A 440 21.48 -2.69 -2.96
CA VAL A 440 22.11 -2.67 -1.63
C VAL A 440 21.04 -2.48 -0.57
N VAL A 441 20.93 -3.41 0.39
CA VAL A 441 20.00 -3.30 1.52
C VAL A 441 20.78 -2.96 2.79
N PHE A 442 20.29 -2.02 3.59
CA PHE A 442 20.94 -1.73 4.88
C PHE A 442 20.67 -2.84 5.90
N TRP A 443 21.71 -3.26 6.62
CA TRP A 443 21.53 -4.14 7.77
C TRP A 443 20.67 -3.46 8.83
N GLN A 444 19.62 -4.15 9.25
CA GLN A 444 18.77 -3.73 10.37
C GLN A 444 18.87 -4.78 11.49
N PRO A 445 18.93 -4.37 12.77
CA PRO A 445 18.93 -5.31 13.89
C PRO A 445 17.72 -6.25 13.82
N GLY A 446 17.98 -7.56 13.89
CA GLY A 446 16.93 -8.59 13.80
C GLY A 446 16.48 -8.95 12.39
N MET A 447 17.12 -8.44 11.34
CA MET A 447 16.91 -8.87 9.95
C MET A 447 17.21 -10.38 9.80
N ASP A 448 16.34 -11.11 9.08
CA ASP A 448 16.62 -12.47 8.62
C ASP A 448 17.14 -12.44 7.16
N PRO A 449 18.43 -12.74 6.92
CA PRO A 449 18.99 -12.81 5.57
C PRO A 449 18.27 -13.81 4.65
N ARG A 450 17.64 -14.86 5.21
CA ARG A 450 16.87 -15.84 4.41
C ARG A 450 15.56 -15.27 3.91
N ALA A 451 14.88 -14.47 4.74
CA ALA A 451 13.67 -13.77 4.32
C ALA A 451 14.00 -12.74 3.22
N LEU A 452 15.08 -11.98 3.39
CA LEU A 452 15.57 -11.06 2.35
C LEU A 452 15.94 -11.80 1.06
N ALA A 453 16.66 -12.92 1.14
CA ALA A 453 16.95 -13.75 -0.03
C ALA A 453 15.68 -14.30 -0.71
N GLY A 454 14.64 -14.63 0.08
CA GLY A 454 13.32 -15.02 -0.43
C GLY A 454 12.61 -13.87 -1.17
N LEU A 455 12.71 -12.65 -0.64
CA LEU A 455 12.18 -11.43 -1.29
C LEU A 455 12.93 -11.14 -2.59
N ALA A 456 14.26 -11.20 -2.54
CA ALA A 456 15.20 -10.97 -3.62
C ALA A 456 15.11 -11.97 -4.80
N SER A 457 14.70 -13.21 -4.51
CA SER A 457 14.62 -14.29 -5.51
C SER A 457 13.27 -14.37 -6.22
N ARG A 458 12.20 -13.85 -5.61
CA ARG A 458 10.86 -13.81 -6.20
C ARG A 458 10.73 -12.59 -7.11
N ARG A 459 11.09 -12.76 -8.39
CA ARG A 459 11.10 -11.68 -9.40
C ARG A 459 9.71 -11.23 -9.85
N THR A 460 8.68 -12.05 -9.64
CA THR A 460 7.36 -11.86 -10.22
C THR A 460 6.27 -11.84 -9.16
N TYR A 461 5.25 -11.01 -9.36
CA TYR A 461 4.08 -10.90 -8.48
C TYR A 461 2.78 -11.01 -9.29
N PRO A 462 1.68 -11.49 -8.69
CA PRO A 462 0.41 -11.58 -9.39
C PRO A 462 -0.22 -10.19 -9.50
N LEU A 463 -0.57 -9.79 -10.71
CA LEU A 463 -1.41 -8.64 -11.00
C LEU A 463 -2.81 -8.91 -10.42
N ARG A 464 -3.31 -8.01 -9.58
CA ARG A 464 -4.66 -8.07 -9.02
C ARG A 464 -5.42 -6.83 -9.40
N SER A 465 -6.61 -7.00 -9.96
CA SER A 465 -7.48 -5.87 -10.25
C SER A 465 -7.91 -5.14 -8.96
N SER A 466 -7.94 -3.82 -9.03
CA SER A 466 -8.54 -2.92 -8.03
C SER A 466 -9.94 -2.42 -8.43
N PHE A 467 -10.49 -2.95 -9.52
CA PHE A 467 -11.71 -2.46 -10.15
C PHE A 467 -12.94 -2.55 -9.22
N ALA A 468 -13.62 -1.43 -9.03
CA ALA A 468 -14.86 -1.34 -8.25
C ALA A 468 -15.82 -0.30 -8.87
N PRO A 469 -17.14 -0.57 -8.91
CA PRO A 469 -18.14 0.40 -9.37
C PRO A 469 -18.16 1.70 -8.56
N THR A 470 -17.89 2.84 -9.18
CA THR A 470 -18.05 4.19 -8.59
C THR A 470 -19.30 4.90 -9.14
N TYR A 471 -19.78 5.95 -8.47
CA TYR A 471 -20.97 6.69 -8.90
C TYR A 471 -20.80 7.36 -10.26
N ASN A 472 -19.72 8.13 -10.47
CA ASN A 472 -19.39 8.74 -11.76
C ASN A 472 -19.27 7.68 -12.88
N MET A 473 -18.59 6.56 -12.63
CA MET A 473 -18.49 5.49 -13.63
C MET A 473 -19.87 4.92 -13.96
N ALA A 474 -20.70 4.67 -12.95
CA ALA A 474 -22.03 4.10 -13.18
C ALA A 474 -22.91 5.02 -14.04
N VAL A 475 -22.95 6.34 -13.78
CA VAL A 475 -23.71 7.26 -14.65
C VAL A 475 -23.12 7.36 -16.05
N ASN A 476 -21.80 7.34 -16.22
CA ASN A 476 -21.18 7.37 -17.55
C ASN A 476 -21.47 6.09 -18.36
N LEU A 477 -21.37 4.91 -17.73
CA LEU A 477 -21.68 3.65 -18.39
C LEU A 477 -23.18 3.53 -18.73
N VAL A 478 -24.08 3.84 -17.78
CA VAL A 478 -25.53 3.80 -18.04
C VAL A 478 -25.90 4.80 -19.13
N GLY A 479 -25.41 6.03 -19.07
CA GLY A 479 -25.72 7.06 -20.07
C GLY A 479 -25.15 6.78 -21.46
N SER A 480 -24.04 6.05 -21.56
CA SER A 480 -23.38 5.79 -22.85
C SER A 480 -23.86 4.50 -23.53
N ILE A 481 -24.11 3.42 -22.78
CA ILE A 481 -24.43 2.10 -23.33
C ILE A 481 -25.68 1.45 -22.72
N GLY A 482 -26.30 2.07 -21.71
CA GLY A 482 -27.49 1.55 -21.01
C GLY A 482 -27.12 0.58 -19.88
N ARG A 483 -28.01 0.42 -18.89
CA ARG A 483 -27.73 -0.32 -17.64
C ARG A 483 -27.44 -1.79 -17.89
N VAL A 484 -28.19 -2.44 -18.77
CA VAL A 484 -28.01 -3.87 -19.07
C VAL A 484 -26.64 -4.14 -19.70
N ARG A 485 -26.23 -3.32 -20.67
CA ARG A 485 -24.91 -3.48 -21.32
C ARG A 485 -23.77 -3.06 -20.40
N ALA A 486 -23.95 -1.99 -19.63
CA ALA A 486 -23.00 -1.59 -18.59
C ALA A 486 -22.74 -2.74 -17.60
N ARG A 487 -23.81 -3.36 -17.10
CA ARG A 487 -23.72 -4.52 -16.22
C ARG A 487 -22.95 -5.68 -16.87
N ALA A 488 -23.25 -6.01 -18.14
CA ALA A 488 -22.56 -7.07 -18.86
C ALA A 488 -21.06 -6.76 -19.10
N LEU A 489 -20.72 -5.50 -19.40
CA LEU A 489 -19.34 -5.06 -19.55
C LEU A 489 -18.56 -5.22 -18.23
N LEU A 490 -19.18 -4.92 -17.09
CA LEU A 490 -18.56 -5.12 -15.78
C LEU A 490 -18.38 -6.59 -15.41
N GLU A 491 -19.22 -7.49 -15.93
CA GLU A 491 -19.03 -8.94 -15.79
C GLU A 491 -17.82 -9.45 -16.58
N GLN A 492 -17.38 -8.71 -17.59
CA GLN A 492 -16.15 -8.98 -18.35
C GLN A 492 -14.90 -8.33 -17.73
N SER A 493 -15.01 -7.64 -16.59
CA SER A 493 -13.86 -7.02 -15.92
C SER A 493 -12.82 -8.04 -15.46
N PHE A 494 -11.55 -7.60 -15.33
CA PHE A 494 -10.48 -8.49 -14.90
C PHE A 494 -10.70 -8.95 -13.46
N ALA A 495 -11.24 -8.10 -12.59
CA ALA A 495 -11.62 -8.52 -11.23
C ALA A 495 -12.69 -9.62 -11.22
N GLN A 496 -13.66 -9.59 -12.14
CA GLN A 496 -14.68 -10.65 -12.24
C GLN A 496 -14.04 -11.94 -12.76
N PHE A 497 -13.23 -11.86 -13.82
CA PHE A 497 -12.47 -13.00 -14.35
C PHE A 497 -11.60 -13.69 -13.29
N GLN A 498 -10.85 -12.91 -12.50
CA GLN A 498 -10.06 -13.46 -11.38
C GLN A 498 -10.93 -14.09 -10.28
N THR A 499 -12.11 -13.53 -10.03
CA THR A 499 -13.06 -14.06 -9.05
C THR A 499 -13.62 -15.40 -9.52
N ASP A 500 -14.03 -15.50 -10.78
CA ASP A 500 -14.58 -16.71 -11.37
C ASP A 500 -13.54 -17.84 -11.39
N ARG A 501 -12.30 -17.55 -11.80
CA ARG A 501 -11.20 -18.53 -11.77
C ARG A 501 -10.93 -19.03 -10.36
N ARG A 502 -10.98 -18.15 -9.35
CA ARG A 502 -10.83 -18.52 -7.93
C ARG A 502 -12.01 -19.34 -7.41
N VAL A 503 -13.24 -19.04 -7.83
CA VAL A 503 -14.43 -19.82 -7.47
C VAL A 503 -14.34 -21.23 -8.07
N VAL A 504 -13.94 -21.36 -9.33
CA VAL A 504 -13.70 -22.65 -9.99
C VAL A 504 -12.59 -23.44 -9.27
N ALA A 505 -11.49 -22.78 -8.90
CA ALA A 505 -10.41 -23.42 -8.16
C ALA A 505 -10.87 -23.92 -6.77
N LEU A 506 -11.66 -23.13 -6.04
CA LEU A 506 -12.25 -23.53 -4.76
C LEU A 506 -13.23 -24.69 -4.93
N ALA A 507 -14.07 -24.69 -5.96
CA ALA A 507 -15.00 -25.77 -6.26
C ALA A 507 -14.28 -27.07 -6.61
N ARG A 508 -13.21 -27.00 -7.43
CA ARG A 508 -12.35 -28.17 -7.72
C ARG A 508 -11.68 -28.71 -6.46
N GLN A 509 -11.19 -27.85 -5.58
CA GLN A 509 -10.62 -28.28 -4.30
C GLN A 509 -11.68 -28.92 -3.40
N ALA A 510 -12.88 -28.35 -3.33
CA ALA A 510 -13.99 -28.92 -2.57
C ALA A 510 -14.39 -30.31 -3.10
N SER A 511 -14.44 -30.50 -4.41
CA SER A 511 -14.68 -31.83 -5.03
C SER A 511 -13.59 -32.83 -4.65
N ARG A 512 -12.31 -32.43 -4.71
CA ARG A 512 -11.18 -33.29 -4.31
C ARG A 512 -11.22 -33.67 -2.84
N ASP A 513 -11.54 -32.71 -1.96
CA ASP A 513 -11.66 -32.95 -0.52
C ASP A 513 -12.81 -33.96 -0.25
N ASP A 514 -13.92 -33.86 -0.98
CA ASP A 514 -15.06 -34.77 -0.88
C ASP A 514 -14.74 -36.19 -1.37
N GLU A 515 -14.11 -36.31 -2.55
CA GLU A 515 -13.62 -37.58 -3.08
C GLU A 515 -12.65 -38.27 -2.11
N GLN A 516 -11.71 -37.52 -1.53
CA GLN A 516 -10.79 -38.07 -0.53
C GLN A 516 -11.51 -38.45 0.77
N ALA A 517 -12.47 -37.64 1.23
CA ALA A 517 -13.26 -37.96 2.40
C ALA A 517 -14.02 -39.27 2.21
N ALA A 518 -14.61 -39.51 1.03
CA ALA A 518 -15.28 -40.77 0.70
C ALA A 518 -14.35 -41.98 0.81
N VAL A 519 -13.10 -41.88 0.34
CA VAL A 519 -12.10 -42.96 0.48
C VAL A 519 -11.78 -43.25 1.95
N PHE A 520 -11.67 -42.22 2.78
CA PHE A 520 -11.44 -42.41 4.21
C PHE A 520 -12.67 -42.94 4.94
N TRP A 521 -13.88 -42.57 4.51
CA TRP A 521 -15.12 -43.15 5.03
C TRP A 521 -15.24 -44.64 4.73
N GLN A 522 -14.89 -45.08 3.51
CA GLN A 522 -14.82 -46.50 3.17
C GLN A 522 -13.84 -47.27 4.07
N ARG A 523 -12.69 -46.67 4.41
CA ARG A 523 -11.71 -47.27 5.35
C ARG A 523 -12.15 -47.26 6.80
N ALA A 524 -13.18 -46.49 7.14
CA ALA A 524 -13.76 -46.41 8.47
C ALA A 524 -15.00 -47.31 8.62
N GLU A 525 -15.44 -47.99 7.56
CA GLU A 525 -16.56 -48.92 7.61
C GLU A 525 -16.35 -49.98 8.68
N CYS A 526 -17.41 -50.25 9.45
CA CYS A 526 -17.36 -51.18 10.56
C CYS A 526 -18.53 -52.16 10.46
N ASP A 527 -18.22 -53.46 10.53
CA ASP A 527 -19.23 -54.52 10.48
C ASP A 527 -20.24 -54.49 11.64
N ARG A 528 -20.00 -53.66 12.67
CA ARG A 528 -20.82 -53.56 13.89
C ARG A 528 -21.85 -52.44 13.85
N GLY A 529 -21.79 -51.52 12.89
CA GLY A 529 -22.73 -50.40 12.79
C GLY A 529 -22.12 -49.18 12.09
N ASP A 530 -22.86 -48.07 12.05
CA ASP A 530 -22.42 -46.86 11.38
C ASP A 530 -21.27 -46.18 12.15
N PHE A 531 -20.05 -46.31 11.63
CA PHE A 531 -18.89 -45.71 12.26
C PHE A 531 -18.86 -44.17 12.08
N ARG A 532 -19.64 -43.62 11.14
CA ARG A 532 -19.77 -42.17 10.95
C ARG A 532 -20.46 -41.52 12.15
N GLU A 533 -21.60 -42.05 12.56
CA GLU A 533 -22.32 -41.60 13.77
C GLU A 533 -21.40 -41.69 15.01
N TYR A 534 -20.66 -42.80 15.13
CA TYR A 534 -19.68 -42.97 16.20
C TYR A 534 -18.57 -41.91 16.20
N ALA A 535 -18.05 -41.56 15.03
CA ALA A 535 -16.99 -40.56 14.87
C ALA A 535 -17.50 -39.14 15.14
N GLU A 536 -18.72 -38.82 14.69
CA GLU A 536 -19.39 -37.54 14.96
C GLU A 536 -19.59 -37.32 16.46
N LEU A 537 -20.05 -38.35 17.20
CA LEU A 537 -20.15 -38.30 18.66
C LEU A 537 -18.79 -38.03 19.34
N ARG A 538 -17.70 -38.67 18.89
CA ARG A 538 -16.34 -38.42 19.44
C ARG A 538 -15.90 -36.99 19.19
N ASP A 539 -16.16 -36.47 17.99
CA ASP A 539 -15.74 -35.14 17.60
C ASP A 539 -16.55 -34.04 18.31
N SER A 540 -17.86 -34.21 18.50
CA SER A 540 -18.70 -33.31 19.30
C SER A 540 -18.23 -33.24 20.75
N ILE A 541 -17.88 -34.38 21.37
CA ILE A 541 -17.30 -34.42 22.71
C ILE A 541 -15.98 -33.63 22.75
N GLY A 542 -15.07 -33.87 21.81
CA GLY A 542 -13.77 -33.17 21.76
C GLY A 542 -13.91 -31.66 21.55
N SER A 543 -14.88 -31.24 20.74
CA SER A 543 -15.19 -29.84 20.48
C SER A 543 -15.75 -29.13 21.72
N LEU A 544 -16.71 -29.75 22.42
CA LEU A 544 -17.29 -29.21 23.66
C LEU A 544 -16.26 -29.17 24.80
N GLU A 545 -15.41 -30.19 24.94
CA GLU A 545 -14.33 -30.19 25.92
C GLU A 545 -13.31 -29.07 25.68
N SER A 546 -12.98 -28.81 24.41
CA SER A 546 -12.10 -27.71 24.01
C SER A 546 -12.74 -26.35 24.30
N ALA A 547 -14.05 -26.21 24.07
CA ALA A 547 -14.80 -25.00 24.39
C ALA A 547 -14.83 -24.74 25.90
N VAL A 548 -15.17 -25.75 26.71
CA VAL A 548 -15.16 -25.67 28.18
C VAL A 548 -13.75 -25.36 28.72
N ALA A 549 -12.70 -25.95 28.16
CA ALA A 549 -11.33 -25.64 28.57
C ALA A 549 -10.93 -24.19 28.26
N LYS A 550 -11.40 -23.65 27.13
CA LYS A 550 -11.16 -22.26 26.73
C LYS A 550 -11.95 -21.26 27.60
N GLU A 551 -13.19 -21.59 27.91
CA GLU A 551 -14.06 -20.84 28.82
C GLU A 551 -13.49 -20.81 30.24
N ARG A 552 -13.11 -21.97 30.80
CA ARG A 552 -12.39 -22.07 32.08
C ARG A 552 -11.15 -21.18 32.15
N LYS A 553 -10.37 -21.12 31.07
CA LYS A 553 -9.17 -20.27 31.01
C LYS A 553 -9.50 -18.78 30.96
N ARG A 554 -10.63 -18.41 30.34
CA ARG A 554 -11.12 -17.02 30.26
C ARG A 554 -11.71 -16.58 31.59
N ASP A 555 -12.57 -17.39 32.19
CA ASP A 555 -13.28 -17.06 33.43
C ASP A 555 -12.29 -17.03 34.61
N HIS A 556 -11.35 -17.98 34.67
CA HIS A 556 -10.25 -17.95 35.64
C HIS A 556 -9.38 -16.69 35.52
N ARG A 557 -9.21 -16.15 34.30
CA ARG A 557 -8.49 -14.90 34.05
C ARG A 557 -9.31 -13.68 34.48
N ALA A 558 -10.62 -13.68 34.22
CA ALA A 558 -11.53 -12.63 34.65
C ALA A 558 -11.62 -12.55 36.18
N ASP A 559 -11.79 -13.68 36.86
CA ASP A 559 -11.83 -13.77 38.33
C ASP A 559 -10.56 -13.21 38.98
N ILE A 560 -9.38 -13.45 38.38
CA ILE A 560 -8.11 -12.88 38.85
C ILE A 560 -8.11 -11.36 38.72
N VAL A 561 -8.51 -10.83 37.56
CA VAL A 561 -8.56 -9.38 37.31
C VAL A 561 -9.54 -8.69 38.26
N ASP A 562 -10.74 -9.24 38.42
CA ASP A 562 -11.77 -8.71 39.31
C ASP A 562 -11.32 -8.73 40.78
N SER A 563 -10.60 -9.79 41.18
CA SER A 563 -10.07 -9.90 42.53
C SER A 563 -9.01 -8.84 42.87
N PHE A 564 -8.22 -8.40 41.87
CA PHE A 564 -7.31 -7.25 42.04
C PHE A 564 -8.05 -5.93 42.02
N ALA A 565 -9.14 -5.82 41.26
CA ALA A 565 -9.98 -4.62 41.20
C ALA A 565 -10.71 -4.32 42.51
N ALA A 566 -10.99 -5.37 43.30
CA ALA A 566 -11.62 -5.27 44.61
C ALA A 566 -10.68 -4.79 45.73
N LEU A 567 -9.37 -4.65 45.47
CA LEU A 567 -8.40 -4.22 46.49
C LEU A 567 -8.30 -2.70 46.60
N ASP A 568 -8.28 -2.18 47.82
CA ASP A 568 -8.15 -0.76 48.13
C ASP A 568 -6.79 -0.40 48.75
N VAL A 569 -6.48 0.90 48.79
CA VAL A 569 -5.25 1.42 49.40
C VAL A 569 -5.12 0.94 50.84
N GLY A 570 -3.97 0.34 51.16
CA GLY A 570 -3.64 -0.18 52.48
C GLY A 570 -4.03 -1.64 52.70
N ASP A 571 -4.78 -2.28 51.79
CA ASP A 571 -5.11 -3.70 51.93
C ASP A 571 -3.84 -4.55 51.83
N VAL A 572 -3.73 -5.53 52.73
CA VAL A 572 -2.67 -6.53 52.79
C VAL A 572 -3.22 -7.85 52.29
N PHE A 573 -2.59 -8.41 51.27
CA PHE A 573 -2.99 -9.67 50.65
C PHE A 573 -1.77 -10.51 50.29
N TRP A 574 -2.01 -11.80 50.01
CA TRP A 574 -0.98 -12.75 49.61
C TRP A 574 -0.87 -12.80 48.08
N ILE A 575 0.33 -12.57 47.55
CA ILE A 575 0.65 -12.76 46.13
C ILE A 575 0.94 -14.26 45.92
N PRO A 576 0.14 -14.99 45.13
CA PRO A 576 0.17 -16.45 45.13
C PRO A 576 1.27 -17.06 44.25
N SER A 577 1.76 -16.33 43.24
CA SER A 577 2.76 -16.83 42.28
C SER A 577 3.63 -15.72 41.72
N GLY A 578 4.66 -16.09 40.97
CA GLY A 578 5.55 -15.13 40.33
C GLY A 578 6.73 -14.70 41.21
N LYS A 579 7.49 -13.70 40.74
CA LYS A 579 8.74 -13.27 41.40
C LYS A 579 8.49 -12.55 42.73
N HIS A 580 7.29 -12.04 42.92
CA HIS A 580 6.88 -11.22 44.06
C HIS A 580 5.99 -11.97 45.05
N GLN A 581 6.00 -13.31 45.00
CA GLN A 581 5.24 -14.17 45.91
C GLN A 581 5.48 -13.81 47.39
N GLY A 582 4.40 -13.70 48.16
CA GLY A 582 4.45 -13.29 49.57
C GLY A 582 3.43 -12.21 49.92
N TRP A 583 3.48 -11.71 51.16
CA TRP A 583 2.61 -10.64 51.61
C TRP A 583 2.95 -9.30 50.96
N ALA A 584 1.92 -8.58 50.53
CA ALA A 584 2.05 -7.24 49.98
C ALA A 584 0.93 -6.31 50.44
N ALA A 585 1.26 -5.03 50.59
CA ALA A 585 0.30 -3.96 50.89
C ALA A 585 0.05 -3.10 49.66
N VAL A 586 -1.22 -2.80 49.36
CA VAL A 586 -1.61 -1.94 48.23
C VAL A 586 -1.26 -0.49 48.52
N ILE A 587 -0.53 0.14 47.60
CA ILE A 587 -0.20 1.57 47.63
C ILE A 587 -1.13 2.33 46.67
N THR A 588 -1.38 1.75 45.50
CA THR A 588 -2.27 2.33 44.48
C THR A 588 -3.15 1.23 43.88
N PRO A 589 -4.48 1.33 44.00
CA PRO A 589 -5.41 0.35 43.44
C PRO A 589 -5.54 0.53 41.92
N THR A 590 -6.25 -0.39 41.28
CA THR A 590 -6.60 -0.33 39.85
C THR A 590 -7.77 0.66 39.63
N LYS A 591 -7.47 1.96 39.58
CA LYS A 591 -8.44 3.03 39.23
C LYS A 591 -7.90 3.86 38.04
N GLY A 592 -8.78 4.25 37.10
CA GLY A 592 -8.41 4.99 35.88
C GLY A 592 -7.84 4.09 34.77
N HIS A 593 -6.79 4.53 34.07
CA HIS A 593 -6.15 3.79 32.96
C HIS A 593 -5.27 2.59 33.39
N ARG A 594 -5.23 2.22 34.68
CA ARG A 594 -4.34 1.15 35.21
C ARG A 594 -5.08 -0.17 35.43
N GLN A 595 -4.56 -1.21 34.80
CA GLN A 595 -5.11 -2.56 34.87
C GLN A 595 -4.64 -3.37 36.09
N TRP A 596 -3.52 -3.00 36.74
CA TRP A 596 -2.93 -3.75 37.87
C TRP A 596 -2.53 -2.84 39.04
N PRO A 597 -2.61 -3.30 40.30
CA PRO A 597 -2.31 -2.45 41.45
C PRO A 597 -0.80 -2.32 41.65
N THR A 598 -0.40 -1.19 42.23
CA THR A 598 0.97 -0.98 42.74
C THR A 598 1.00 -1.32 44.22
N VAL A 599 1.91 -2.21 44.60
CA VAL A 599 2.01 -2.76 45.96
C VAL A 599 3.43 -2.60 46.53
N MET A 600 3.54 -2.61 47.85
CA MET A 600 4.82 -2.87 48.53
C MET A 600 4.87 -4.33 48.98
N THR A 601 5.90 -5.05 48.56
CA THR A 601 6.16 -6.43 49.01
C THR A 601 6.79 -6.45 50.40
N GLN A 602 6.71 -7.60 51.09
CA GLN A 602 7.42 -7.84 52.36
C GLN A 602 8.95 -7.63 52.25
N THR A 603 9.52 -7.83 51.06
CA THR A 603 10.93 -7.53 50.74
C THR A 603 11.23 -6.04 50.54
N ARG A 604 10.28 -5.16 50.87
CA ARG A 604 10.38 -3.69 50.79
C ARG A 604 10.54 -3.15 49.37
N GLN A 605 10.08 -3.91 48.36
CA GLN A 605 10.08 -3.47 46.96
C GLN A 605 8.71 -2.89 46.61
N ILE A 606 8.70 -1.77 45.89
CA ILE A 606 7.46 -1.24 45.30
C ILE A 606 7.38 -1.73 43.87
N VAL A 607 6.37 -2.54 43.56
CA VAL A 607 6.18 -3.14 42.25
C VAL A 607 4.75 -2.93 41.78
N GLU A 608 4.60 -2.72 40.49
CA GLU A 608 3.29 -2.83 39.83
C GLU A 608 3.12 -4.30 39.46
N LEU A 609 2.03 -4.90 39.90
CA LEU A 609 1.77 -6.30 39.60
C LEU A 609 1.39 -6.47 38.14
N THR A 610 1.51 -7.70 37.65
CA THR A 610 1.13 -8.07 36.28
C THR A 610 0.35 -9.38 36.30
N GLU A 611 -0.17 -9.79 35.15
CA GLU A 611 -0.81 -11.10 34.95
C GLU A 611 0.04 -12.28 35.45
N LYS A 612 1.38 -12.15 35.46
CA LYS A 612 2.30 -13.22 35.87
C LYS A 612 2.39 -13.40 37.39
N ASP A 613 1.87 -12.44 38.17
CA ASP A 613 1.96 -12.43 39.63
C ASP A 613 0.71 -13.07 40.29
N ALA A 614 -0.24 -13.56 39.50
CA ALA A 614 -1.38 -14.32 40.01
C ALA A 614 -1.73 -15.53 39.13
N ASN A 615 -1.81 -16.68 39.76
CA ASN A 615 -2.34 -17.92 39.19
C ASN A 615 -3.69 -18.32 39.79
N GLN A 616 -4.21 -17.52 40.72
CA GLN A 616 -5.50 -17.67 41.39
C GLN A 616 -6.00 -16.30 41.91
N PRO A 617 -7.32 -16.11 42.09
CA PRO A 617 -7.87 -14.88 42.67
C PRO A 617 -7.26 -14.54 44.04
N VAL A 618 -7.12 -13.26 44.33
CA VAL A 618 -6.56 -12.75 45.58
C VAL A 618 -7.64 -12.09 46.46
N ALA A 619 -7.43 -12.05 47.76
CA ALA A 619 -8.36 -11.39 48.68
C ALA A 619 -7.59 -10.62 49.76
N ALA A 620 -8.11 -9.44 50.12
CA ALA A 620 -7.58 -8.66 51.24
C ALA A 620 -7.73 -9.47 52.53
N THR A 621 -6.59 -9.82 53.14
CA THR A 621 -6.56 -10.57 54.41
C THR A 621 -6.44 -9.63 55.61
N SER A 622 -5.84 -8.46 55.42
CA SER A 622 -5.71 -7.46 56.46
C SER A 622 -5.56 -6.05 55.87
N ARG A 623 -5.30 -5.05 56.72
CA ARG A 623 -5.04 -3.68 56.29
C ARG A 623 -3.91 -3.06 57.11
N VAL A 624 -3.10 -2.24 56.46
CA VAL A 624 -2.08 -1.38 57.08
C VAL A 624 -2.36 0.07 56.75
N ARG A 625 -1.97 0.98 57.64
CA ARG A 625 -2.18 2.41 57.44
C ARG A 625 -1.17 2.95 56.43
N VAL A 626 -1.64 3.36 55.27
CA VAL A 626 -0.85 4.11 54.27
C VAL A 626 -1.10 5.61 54.51
N PRO A 627 -0.06 6.45 54.65
CA PRO A 627 -0.23 7.91 54.77
C PRO A 627 -0.98 8.50 53.56
N ASN A 628 -1.88 9.47 53.80
CA ASN A 628 -2.68 10.12 52.74
C ASN A 628 -1.84 10.81 51.65
N LYS A 629 -0.57 11.16 51.93
CA LYS A 629 0.41 11.69 50.98
C LYS A 629 1.67 10.81 50.94
N PHE A 630 1.51 9.54 50.59
CA PHE A 630 2.64 8.62 50.48
C PHE A 630 3.52 8.97 49.26
N ASP A 631 4.77 9.39 49.48
CA ASP A 631 5.75 9.58 48.42
C ASP A 631 6.64 8.33 48.25
N ARG A 632 6.58 7.72 47.06
CA ARG A 632 7.40 6.54 46.68
C ARG A 632 8.89 6.84 46.69
N ARG A 633 9.32 8.09 46.58
CA ARG A 633 10.73 8.52 46.62
C ARG A 633 11.22 8.77 48.05
N SER A 634 10.32 9.17 48.95
CA SER A 634 10.62 9.36 50.38
C SER A 634 11.16 8.06 51.01
N VAL A 635 12.30 8.16 51.68
CA VAL A 635 12.91 7.04 52.42
C VAL A 635 12.15 6.78 53.72
N ALA A 636 11.61 7.83 54.35
CA ALA A 636 10.87 7.74 55.61
C ALA A 636 9.54 6.99 55.43
N ASP A 637 8.74 7.38 54.42
CA ASP A 637 7.43 6.80 54.13
C ASP A 637 7.54 5.32 53.78
N ARG A 638 8.52 4.98 52.93
CA ARG A 638 8.83 3.58 52.56
C ARG A 638 9.22 2.76 53.77
N ARG A 639 10.06 3.29 54.67
CA ARG A 639 10.50 2.59 55.87
C ARG A 639 9.34 2.37 56.86
N GLN A 640 8.47 3.37 57.03
CA GLN A 640 7.31 3.27 57.92
C GLN A 640 6.32 2.21 57.43
N LEU A 641 5.88 2.30 56.16
CA LEU A 641 4.92 1.34 55.61
C LEU A 641 5.53 -0.08 55.51
N ALA A 642 6.84 -0.20 55.23
CA ALA A 642 7.53 -1.48 55.22
C ALA A 642 7.56 -2.13 56.61
N ASN A 643 7.84 -1.35 57.65
CA ASN A 643 7.83 -1.86 59.03
C ASN A 643 6.42 -2.28 59.45
N SER A 644 5.38 -1.50 59.10
CA SER A 644 3.99 -1.87 59.36
C SER A 644 3.56 -3.13 58.61
N LEU A 645 3.99 -3.29 57.36
CA LEU A 645 3.72 -4.51 56.57
C LEU A 645 4.45 -5.72 57.15
N VAL A 646 5.73 -5.61 57.53
CA VAL A 646 6.49 -6.72 58.12
C VAL A 646 5.87 -7.17 59.45
N ALA A 647 5.58 -6.22 60.35
CA ALA A 647 4.93 -6.53 61.62
C ALA A 647 3.54 -7.19 61.42
N ARG A 648 2.79 -6.75 60.41
CA ARG A 648 1.49 -7.35 60.11
C ARG A 648 1.62 -8.72 59.46
N ALA A 649 2.57 -8.91 58.55
CA ALA A 649 2.85 -10.19 57.91
C ALA A 649 3.27 -11.26 58.93
N GLU A 650 4.09 -10.91 59.92
CA GLU A 650 4.45 -11.81 61.03
C GLU A 650 3.23 -12.30 61.82
N SER A 651 2.19 -11.47 61.95
CA SER A 651 0.93 -11.84 62.63
C SER A 651 -0.03 -12.71 61.80
N LEU A 652 0.17 -12.81 60.47
CA LEU A 652 -0.77 -13.44 59.54
C LEU A 652 -0.36 -14.86 59.10
N GLY A 653 0.86 -15.31 59.43
CA GLY A 653 1.39 -16.61 59.00
C GLY A 653 1.69 -16.68 57.50
N ASN A 654 2.07 -17.86 56.98
CA ASN A 654 2.63 -17.99 55.62
C ASN A 654 1.64 -18.34 54.50
N ASN A 655 0.32 -18.46 54.74
CA ASN A 655 -0.66 -18.70 53.66
C ASN A 655 -2.12 -18.57 54.14
N PRO A 656 -2.91 -17.56 53.71
CA PRO A 656 -4.36 -17.56 53.93
C PRO A 656 -5.05 -18.54 52.96
N THR A 657 -6.12 -19.17 53.44
CA THR A 657 -6.90 -20.24 52.79
C THR A 657 -7.35 -19.90 51.36
N LYS A 658 -7.35 -20.94 50.49
CA LYS A 658 -7.77 -20.85 49.08
C LYS A 658 -9.19 -20.27 48.96
N PRO A 659 -9.44 -19.30 48.06
CA PRO A 659 -10.79 -18.80 47.82
C PRO A 659 -11.70 -19.90 47.23
N HIS A 660 -12.98 -19.83 47.60
CA HIS A 660 -14.05 -20.73 47.18
C HIS A 660 -14.28 -20.63 45.66
N ARG A 661 -14.25 -21.77 44.95
CA ARG A 661 -14.63 -21.85 43.53
C ARG A 661 -16.15 -21.64 43.38
N VAL A 662 -16.55 -20.61 42.63
CA VAL A 662 -17.94 -20.47 42.17
C VAL A 662 -18.20 -21.50 41.07
N ARG A 663 -19.34 -22.18 41.16
CA ARG A 663 -19.73 -23.30 40.29
C ARG A 663 -20.72 -22.78 39.25
N ALA A 664 -20.24 -22.39 38.08
CA ALA A 664 -21.07 -22.02 36.93
C ALA A 664 -20.72 -22.90 35.72
N GLU A 665 -21.04 -24.20 35.78
CA GLU A 665 -20.74 -25.16 34.69
C GLU A 665 -21.81 -26.26 34.54
N GLY A 666 -23.07 -25.97 34.88
CA GLY A 666 -24.13 -27.00 34.93
C GLY A 666 -24.54 -27.58 33.57
N GLN A 667 -24.67 -26.73 32.54
CA GLN A 667 -25.27 -27.14 31.25
C GLN A 667 -24.29 -27.88 30.33
N LEU A 668 -23.13 -27.28 30.00
CA LEU A 668 -22.14 -27.90 29.10
C LEU A 668 -21.58 -29.22 29.65
N THR A 669 -21.45 -29.34 30.98
CA THR A 669 -20.97 -30.58 31.63
C THR A 669 -22.02 -31.70 31.54
N ALA A 670 -23.31 -31.36 31.61
CA ALA A 670 -24.40 -32.32 31.45
C ALA A 670 -24.48 -32.84 30.01
N GLU A 671 -24.33 -31.96 29.02
CA GLU A 671 -24.32 -32.31 27.58
C GLU A 671 -23.15 -33.23 27.21
N ILE A 672 -21.93 -32.94 27.71
CA ILE A 672 -20.77 -33.83 27.54
C ILE A 672 -21.03 -35.22 28.17
N ALA A 673 -21.69 -35.27 29.33
CA ALA A 673 -22.01 -36.53 30.00
C ALA A 673 -23.03 -37.37 29.21
N GLU A 674 -24.02 -36.71 28.61
CA GLU A 674 -25.02 -37.33 27.74
C GLU A 674 -24.39 -37.88 26.46
N LEU A 675 -23.59 -37.08 25.74
CA LEU A 675 -22.88 -37.53 24.54
C LEU A 675 -21.93 -38.71 24.83
N ARG A 676 -21.29 -38.73 26.01
CA ARG A 676 -20.47 -39.88 26.46
C ARG A 676 -21.30 -41.12 26.79
N ALA A 677 -22.55 -40.96 27.21
CA ALA A 677 -23.45 -42.09 27.40
C ALA A 677 -23.87 -42.66 26.04
N GLN A 678 -24.24 -41.81 25.09
CA GLN A 678 -24.56 -42.18 23.71
C GLN A 678 -23.38 -42.89 23.01
N LEU A 679 -22.17 -42.31 23.12
CA LEU A 679 -20.96 -42.91 22.56
C LEU A 679 -20.67 -44.32 23.12
N ARG A 680 -20.89 -44.54 24.42
CA ARG A 680 -20.70 -45.85 25.06
C ARG A 680 -21.76 -46.88 24.67
N ALA A 681 -22.99 -46.43 24.42
CA ALA A 681 -24.09 -47.27 23.97
C ALA A 681 -23.99 -47.66 22.50
N HIS A 682 -23.20 -46.92 21.70
CA HIS A 682 -23.08 -47.14 20.27
C HIS A 682 -22.39 -48.50 19.94
N PRO A 683 -22.92 -49.32 19.01
CA PRO A 683 -22.39 -50.64 18.67
C PRO A 683 -20.90 -50.67 18.30
N CYS A 684 -20.41 -49.63 17.62
CA CYS A 684 -19.00 -49.48 17.24
C CYS A 684 -18.05 -49.26 18.43
N HIS A 685 -18.54 -48.94 19.63
CA HIS A 685 -17.70 -48.69 20.81
C HIS A 685 -16.87 -49.91 21.22
N GLY A 686 -17.40 -51.12 20.99
CA GLY A 686 -16.76 -52.40 21.28
C GLY A 686 -15.95 -53.00 20.13
N CYS A 687 -15.81 -52.31 18.99
CA CYS A 687 -15.05 -52.81 17.83
C CYS A 687 -13.57 -53.06 18.18
N PRO A 688 -12.95 -54.19 17.78
CA PRO A 688 -11.53 -54.46 18.02
C PRO A 688 -10.60 -53.47 17.29
N ASP A 689 -10.94 -53.10 16.06
CA ASP A 689 -10.16 -52.19 15.20
C ASP A 689 -10.62 -50.73 15.30
N ARG A 690 -11.35 -50.39 16.37
CA ARG A 690 -11.98 -49.07 16.58
C ARG A 690 -11.03 -47.90 16.39
N GLU A 691 -9.78 -47.98 16.85
CA GLU A 691 -8.84 -46.85 16.70
C GLU A 691 -8.35 -46.68 15.27
N GLN A 692 -8.33 -47.73 14.45
CA GLN A 692 -8.00 -47.63 13.03
C GLN A 692 -9.14 -46.96 12.26
N HIS A 693 -10.38 -47.42 12.48
CA HIS A 693 -11.58 -46.78 11.91
C HIS A 693 -11.71 -45.33 12.39
N ALA A 694 -11.39 -45.05 13.65
CA ALA A 694 -11.41 -43.69 14.20
C ALA A 694 -10.41 -42.75 13.54
N ARG A 695 -9.17 -43.20 13.26
CA ARG A 695 -8.19 -42.37 12.54
C ARG A 695 -8.63 -42.08 11.11
N ALA A 696 -9.21 -43.06 10.42
CA ALA A 696 -9.75 -42.87 9.08
C ALA A 696 -10.95 -41.90 9.10
N ALA A 697 -11.90 -42.11 10.01
CA ALA A 697 -13.05 -41.24 10.19
C ALA A 697 -12.67 -39.81 10.62
N GLU A 698 -11.65 -39.63 11.47
CA GLU A 698 -11.13 -38.31 11.85
C GLU A 698 -10.54 -37.57 10.62
N GLN A 699 -9.82 -38.28 9.75
CA GLN A 699 -9.33 -37.72 8.50
C GLN A 699 -10.47 -37.36 7.55
N ALA A 700 -11.50 -38.21 7.46
CA ALA A 700 -12.69 -37.97 6.65
C ALA A 700 -13.47 -36.75 7.15
N LEU A 701 -13.78 -36.66 8.44
CA LEU A 701 -14.44 -35.50 9.07
C LEU A 701 -13.65 -34.21 8.86
N ARG A 702 -12.32 -34.26 8.96
CA ARG A 702 -11.46 -33.11 8.69
C ARG A 702 -11.56 -32.64 7.24
N LEU A 703 -11.60 -33.57 6.28
CA LEU A 703 -11.75 -33.26 4.86
C LEU A 703 -13.16 -32.77 4.53
N SER A 704 -14.21 -33.37 5.07
CA SER A 704 -15.61 -32.92 4.90
C SER A 704 -15.81 -31.50 5.45
N ARG A 705 -15.21 -31.16 6.59
CA ARG A 705 -15.17 -29.76 7.08
C ARG A 705 -14.38 -28.85 6.16
N GLY A 706 -13.32 -29.36 5.56
CA GLY A 706 -12.56 -28.68 4.50
C GLY A 706 -13.46 -28.33 3.31
N HIS A 707 -14.17 -29.33 2.77
CA HIS A 707 -15.17 -29.19 1.72
C HIS A 707 -16.23 -28.13 2.09
N GLU A 708 -16.91 -28.26 3.23
CA GLU A 708 -17.94 -27.31 3.66
C GLU A 708 -17.40 -25.88 3.74
N ARG A 709 -16.19 -25.71 4.30
CA ARG A 709 -15.51 -24.41 4.37
C ARG A 709 -15.18 -23.85 2.98
N MET A 710 -14.67 -24.68 2.06
CA MET A 710 -14.33 -24.24 0.71
C MET A 710 -15.57 -23.92 -0.11
N THR A 711 -16.62 -24.74 -0.01
CA THR A 711 -17.92 -24.51 -0.64
C THR A 711 -18.58 -23.23 -0.10
N ALA A 712 -18.57 -23.01 1.21
CA ALA A 712 -19.07 -21.77 1.81
C ALA A 712 -18.26 -20.55 1.34
N LYS A 713 -16.92 -20.67 1.25
CA LYS A 713 -16.06 -19.60 0.70
C LYS A 713 -16.33 -19.32 -0.77
N ALA A 714 -16.55 -20.35 -1.58
CA ALA A 714 -16.90 -20.20 -3.00
C ALA A 714 -18.23 -19.46 -3.15
N ARG A 715 -19.25 -19.84 -2.37
CA ARG A 715 -20.55 -19.14 -2.34
C ARG A 715 -20.43 -17.69 -1.87
N ALA A 716 -19.68 -17.42 -0.81
CA ALA A 716 -19.49 -16.06 -0.30
C ALA A 716 -18.76 -15.16 -1.29
N ARG A 717 -17.79 -15.70 -2.05
CA ARG A 717 -17.04 -14.99 -3.09
C ARG A 717 -17.78 -14.88 -4.43
N SER A 718 -18.94 -15.51 -4.54
CA SER A 718 -19.78 -15.42 -5.73
C SER A 718 -20.54 -14.08 -5.83
N GLN A 719 -20.37 -13.15 -4.89
CA GLN A 719 -20.89 -11.79 -5.07
C GLN A 719 -20.12 -11.11 -6.21
N SER A 720 -20.81 -10.89 -7.32
CA SER A 720 -20.24 -10.34 -8.54
C SER A 720 -20.09 -8.82 -8.47
N ILE A 721 -19.16 -8.29 -9.26
CA ILE A 721 -19.04 -6.85 -9.50
C ILE A 721 -20.35 -6.26 -10.01
N ALA A 722 -21.08 -7.00 -10.84
CA ALA A 722 -22.41 -6.62 -11.30
C ALA A 722 -23.39 -6.37 -10.14
N THR A 723 -23.33 -7.17 -9.07
CA THR A 723 -24.19 -6.95 -7.89
C THR A 723 -23.85 -5.65 -7.17
N HIS A 724 -22.56 -5.29 -7.11
CA HIS A 724 -22.14 -4.00 -6.53
C HIS A 724 -22.62 -2.85 -7.43
N PHE A 725 -22.45 -2.97 -8.75
CA PHE A 725 -22.97 -1.99 -9.71
C PHE A 725 -24.48 -1.78 -9.56
N ASP A 726 -25.26 -2.85 -9.42
CA ASP A 726 -26.71 -2.76 -9.22
C ASP A 726 -27.07 -2.00 -7.93
N ARG A 727 -26.30 -2.16 -6.86
CA ARG A 727 -26.47 -1.40 -5.60
C ARG A 727 -26.11 0.07 -5.77
N VAL A 728 -25.04 0.37 -6.49
CA VAL A 728 -24.63 1.76 -6.83
C VAL A 728 -25.71 2.43 -7.68
N CYS A 729 -26.24 1.75 -8.70
CA CYS A 729 -27.39 2.23 -9.45
C CYS A 729 -28.62 2.44 -8.55
N GLY A 730 -28.87 1.58 -7.56
CA GLY A 730 -29.96 1.75 -6.60
C GLY A 730 -29.85 3.05 -5.76
N VAL A 731 -28.63 3.45 -5.38
CA VAL A 731 -28.38 4.77 -4.76
C VAL A 731 -28.70 5.90 -5.74
N LEU A 732 -28.21 5.80 -6.97
CA LEU A 732 -28.43 6.81 -8.02
C LEU A 732 -29.91 6.95 -8.41
N ASP A 733 -30.65 5.84 -8.47
CA ASP A 733 -32.10 5.79 -8.68
C ASP A 733 -32.82 6.50 -7.52
N SER A 734 -32.44 6.19 -6.26
CA SER A 734 -33.03 6.77 -5.06
C SER A 734 -32.86 8.29 -4.97
N LEU A 735 -31.74 8.81 -5.48
CA LEU A 735 -31.41 10.24 -5.49
C LEU A 735 -31.83 10.95 -6.80
N GLY A 736 -32.41 10.22 -7.76
CA GLY A 736 -32.92 10.77 -9.01
C GLY A 736 -31.83 11.19 -10.02
N TYR A 737 -30.67 10.53 -10.02
CA TYR A 737 -29.64 10.69 -11.06
C TYR A 737 -29.94 9.87 -12.31
N LEU A 738 -30.66 8.76 -12.14
CA LEU A 738 -31.08 7.86 -13.21
C LEU A 738 -32.61 7.82 -13.28
N ASP A 739 -33.13 7.69 -14.49
CA ASP A 739 -34.52 7.35 -14.79
C ASP A 739 -34.52 6.16 -15.75
N GLY A 740 -34.51 4.95 -15.19
CA GLY A 740 -34.28 3.73 -15.93
C GLY A 740 -32.89 3.70 -16.58
N ASP A 741 -32.84 3.73 -17.91
CA ASP A 741 -31.60 3.78 -18.70
C ASP A 741 -31.19 5.21 -19.10
N ALA A 742 -31.97 6.23 -18.74
CA ALA A 742 -31.70 7.61 -19.09
C ALA A 742 -31.04 8.38 -17.92
N LEU A 743 -30.16 9.31 -18.27
CA LEU A 743 -29.61 10.26 -17.31
C LEU A 743 -30.57 11.42 -17.10
N THR A 744 -30.86 11.75 -15.84
CA THR A 744 -31.56 12.99 -15.49
C THR A 744 -30.62 14.19 -15.60
N SER A 745 -31.12 15.41 -15.37
CA SER A 745 -30.26 16.61 -15.26
C SER A 745 -29.20 16.47 -14.17
N ARG A 746 -29.53 15.81 -13.05
CA ARG A 746 -28.58 15.46 -11.98
C ARG A 746 -27.54 14.45 -12.46
N GLY A 747 -27.98 13.40 -13.17
CA GLY A 747 -27.11 12.42 -13.82
C GLY A 747 -26.08 13.07 -14.73
N LEU A 748 -26.53 13.97 -15.61
CA LEU A 748 -25.66 14.72 -16.53
C LEU A 748 -24.63 15.59 -15.81
N MET A 749 -25.00 16.22 -14.68
CA MET A 749 -24.05 16.97 -13.84
C MET A 749 -22.94 16.04 -13.31
N LEU A 750 -23.32 14.90 -12.73
CA LEU A 750 -22.38 13.96 -12.13
C LEU A 750 -21.37 13.39 -13.14
N THR A 751 -21.73 13.25 -14.43
CA THR A 751 -20.79 12.79 -15.46
C THR A 751 -19.53 13.64 -15.58
N ARG A 752 -19.59 14.92 -15.18
CA ARG A 752 -18.48 15.89 -15.29
C ARG A 752 -17.65 16.06 -14.02
N ILE A 753 -18.06 15.44 -12.92
CA ILE A 753 -17.37 15.55 -11.63
C ILE A 753 -16.56 14.27 -11.42
N TYR A 754 -15.24 14.38 -11.49
CA TYR A 754 -14.29 13.29 -11.31
C TYR A 754 -13.54 13.49 -9.99
N ASN A 755 -14.17 13.03 -8.90
CA ASN A 755 -13.67 13.14 -7.53
C ASN A 755 -14.09 11.90 -6.72
N GLU A 756 -13.37 11.56 -5.65
CA GLU A 756 -13.78 10.46 -4.75
C GLU A 756 -15.10 10.79 -4.02
N LEU A 757 -15.33 12.07 -3.75
CA LEU A 757 -16.57 12.58 -3.15
C LEU A 757 -17.52 13.15 -4.21
N ASP A 758 -17.53 12.60 -5.42
CA ASP A 758 -18.31 13.07 -6.58
C ASP A 758 -19.80 13.29 -6.28
N LEU A 759 -20.46 12.31 -5.65
CA LEU A 759 -21.87 12.36 -5.31
C LEU A 759 -22.15 13.39 -4.20
N LEU A 760 -21.25 13.54 -3.22
CA LEU A 760 -21.36 14.56 -2.19
C LEU A 760 -21.19 15.97 -2.78
N VAL A 761 -20.27 16.16 -3.74
CA VAL A 761 -20.13 17.42 -4.48
C VAL A 761 -21.42 17.73 -5.24
N ALA A 762 -21.95 16.77 -6.00
CA ALA A 762 -23.16 16.96 -6.80
C ALA A 762 -24.39 17.31 -5.92
N GLU A 763 -24.63 16.57 -4.83
CA GLU A 763 -25.71 16.88 -3.89
C GLU A 763 -25.51 18.25 -3.21
N SER A 764 -24.27 18.65 -2.93
CA SER A 764 -23.97 19.97 -2.36
C SER A 764 -24.26 21.12 -3.35
N ILE A 765 -24.03 20.90 -4.65
CA ILE A 765 -24.43 21.85 -5.70
C ILE A 765 -25.96 21.93 -5.77
N ILE A 766 -26.64 20.78 -5.79
CA ILE A 766 -28.11 20.70 -5.92
C ILE A 766 -28.82 21.35 -4.73
N ASP A 767 -28.30 21.18 -3.51
CA ASP A 767 -28.85 21.83 -2.31
C ASP A 767 -28.50 23.33 -2.25
N GLY A 768 -27.66 23.86 -3.15
CA GLY A 768 -27.25 25.26 -3.17
C GLY A 768 -26.34 25.60 -1.98
N VAL A 769 -25.44 24.68 -1.60
CA VAL A 769 -24.50 24.90 -0.48
C VAL A 769 -23.50 26.00 -0.78
N PHE A 770 -23.10 26.11 -2.04
CA PHE A 770 -22.08 27.06 -2.51
C PHE A 770 -22.66 28.43 -2.91
N ASP A 771 -23.98 28.58 -2.85
CA ASP A 771 -24.64 29.81 -3.26
C ASP A 771 -24.34 30.94 -2.28
N GLY A 772 -23.92 32.08 -2.83
CA GLY A 772 -23.61 33.28 -2.04
C GLY A 772 -22.22 33.33 -1.42
N LEU A 773 -21.42 32.26 -1.53
CA LEU A 773 -20.02 32.28 -1.11
C LEU A 773 -19.17 33.16 -2.03
N ASP A 774 -18.24 33.91 -1.44
CA ASP A 774 -17.20 34.59 -2.18
C ASP A 774 -16.08 33.62 -2.62
N VAL A 775 -15.05 34.14 -3.31
CA VAL A 775 -13.98 33.29 -3.86
C VAL A 775 -13.15 32.62 -2.75
N PRO A 776 -12.61 33.33 -1.73
CA PRO A 776 -11.95 32.69 -0.60
C PRO A 776 -12.80 31.68 0.17
N GLU A 777 -14.05 32.01 0.46
CA GLU A 777 -14.99 31.12 1.16
C GLU A 777 -15.24 29.84 0.35
N LEU A 778 -15.46 29.97 -0.96
CA LEU A 778 -15.64 28.84 -1.85
C LEU A 778 -14.39 27.95 -1.91
N ALA A 779 -13.19 28.55 -1.96
CA ALA A 779 -11.92 27.82 -1.91
C ALA A 779 -11.81 26.96 -0.66
N ALA A 780 -12.17 27.53 0.50
CA ALA A 780 -12.14 26.86 1.79
C ALA A 780 -13.07 25.64 1.81
N VAL A 781 -14.32 25.78 1.36
CA VAL A 781 -15.30 24.68 1.39
C VAL A 781 -14.94 23.59 0.36
N LEU A 782 -14.59 23.96 -0.87
CA LEU A 782 -14.19 22.99 -1.91
C LEU A 782 -12.93 22.22 -1.51
N SER A 783 -12.01 22.84 -0.78
CA SER A 783 -10.83 22.13 -0.26
C SER A 783 -11.20 20.92 0.59
N SER A 784 -12.31 20.99 1.32
CA SER A 784 -12.72 19.88 2.19
C SER A 784 -13.25 18.66 1.46
N LEU A 785 -13.54 18.82 0.17
CA LEU A 785 -14.04 17.77 -0.70
C LEU A 785 -12.92 17.07 -1.48
N VAL A 786 -11.68 17.56 -1.38
CA VAL A 786 -10.52 16.99 -2.06
C VAL A 786 -9.37 16.66 -1.09
N TYR A 787 -9.31 17.33 0.05
CA TYR A 787 -8.22 17.17 1.02
C TYR A 787 -8.37 15.91 1.86
N GLU A 788 -7.24 15.31 2.22
CA GLU A 788 -7.18 14.19 3.17
C GLU A 788 -6.01 14.38 4.15
N SER A 789 -6.32 14.40 5.45
CA SER A 789 -5.31 14.42 6.52
C SER A 789 -4.55 13.12 6.62
N ARG A 790 -3.23 13.22 6.79
CA ARG A 790 -2.35 12.07 7.02
C ARG A 790 -2.13 11.83 8.51
N GLY A 791 -2.27 10.57 8.95
CA GLY A 791 -1.76 10.01 10.20
C GLY A 791 -1.68 10.98 11.39
N ASP A 792 -0.53 11.64 11.57
CA ASP A 792 -0.25 12.55 12.69
C ASP A 792 -1.13 13.82 12.75
N GLN A 793 -1.80 14.18 11.66
CA GLN A 793 -2.78 15.27 11.59
C GLN A 793 -4.22 14.80 11.87
N GLN A 794 -4.48 13.48 11.86
CA GLN A 794 -5.81 12.95 12.18
C GLN A 794 -6.12 13.22 13.66
N GLY A 795 -7.07 14.12 13.91
CA GLY A 795 -7.51 14.50 15.26
C GLY A 795 -7.09 15.92 15.68
N GLN A 796 -6.42 16.70 14.84
CA GLN A 796 -6.29 18.14 15.07
C GLN A 796 -7.65 18.82 14.88
N LEU A 797 -7.99 19.72 15.81
CA LEU A 797 -9.22 20.50 15.77
C LEU A 797 -9.04 21.68 14.82
N HIS A 798 -9.37 21.46 13.55
CA HIS A 798 -9.47 22.52 12.56
C HIS A 798 -10.84 23.22 12.66
N ARG A 799 -10.91 24.46 12.19
CA ARG A 799 -12.14 25.25 12.08
C ARG A 799 -12.18 25.88 10.69
N MET A 800 -13.39 26.17 10.19
CA MET A 800 -13.49 26.96 8.98
C MET A 800 -13.01 28.40 9.24
N PRO A 801 -12.51 29.11 8.21
CA PRO A 801 -11.87 30.43 8.37
C PRO A 801 -12.82 31.52 8.87
N ASP A 802 -14.10 31.41 8.50
CA ASP A 802 -15.14 32.38 8.87
C ASP A 802 -16.51 31.72 9.09
N LEU A 803 -17.51 32.55 9.39
CA LEU A 803 -18.86 32.10 9.68
C LEU A 803 -19.58 31.55 8.43
N ALA A 804 -19.39 32.16 7.26
CA ALA A 804 -20.08 31.77 6.03
C ALA A 804 -19.62 30.39 5.56
N SER A 805 -18.30 30.17 5.52
CA SER A 805 -17.68 28.89 5.21
C SER A 805 -17.99 27.81 6.27
N GLU A 806 -18.09 28.14 7.56
CA GLU A 806 -18.55 27.21 8.61
C GLU A 806 -20.01 26.77 8.42
N GLN A 807 -20.89 27.71 8.03
CA GLN A 807 -22.30 27.41 7.75
C GLN A 807 -22.42 26.50 6.52
N ALA A 808 -21.73 26.82 5.43
CA ALA A 808 -21.69 25.99 4.24
C ALA A 808 -21.14 24.59 4.55
N GLN A 809 -20.03 24.49 5.29
CA GLN A 809 -19.44 23.20 5.66
C GLN A 809 -20.35 22.37 6.57
N SER A 810 -21.12 23.02 7.45
CA SER A 810 -22.11 22.35 8.27
C SER A 810 -23.24 21.74 7.43
N ARG A 811 -23.61 22.39 6.32
CA ARG A 811 -24.55 21.83 5.34
C ARG A 811 -23.93 20.66 4.57
N VAL A 812 -22.68 20.76 4.11
CA VAL A 812 -21.95 19.63 3.50
C VAL A 812 -21.95 18.41 4.43
N ARG A 813 -21.62 18.59 5.72
CA ARG A 813 -21.64 17.52 6.73
C ARG A 813 -23.03 16.95 7.00
N LYS A 814 -24.10 17.73 6.77
CA LYS A 814 -25.47 17.24 6.83
C LYS A 814 -25.77 16.35 5.63
N ILE A 815 -25.48 16.81 4.43
CA ILE A 815 -25.66 16.04 3.18
C ILE A 815 -24.87 14.72 3.24
N TRP A 816 -23.62 14.74 3.72
CA TRP A 816 -22.83 13.52 3.92
C TRP A 816 -23.48 12.51 4.90
N ARG A 817 -24.18 12.99 5.93
CA ARG A 817 -24.92 12.10 6.86
C ARG A 817 -26.15 11.51 6.18
N ASP A 818 -26.89 12.33 5.46
CA ASP A 818 -28.11 11.92 4.76
C ASP A 818 -27.78 10.94 3.62
N LEU A 819 -26.72 11.19 2.86
CA LEU A 819 -26.19 10.27 1.86
C LEU A 819 -25.80 8.92 2.48
N GLY A 820 -25.12 8.94 3.62
CA GLY A 820 -24.74 7.72 4.34
C GLY A 820 -25.92 6.86 4.84
N VAL A 821 -27.14 7.41 4.88
CA VAL A 821 -28.37 6.62 5.11
C VAL A 821 -28.77 5.89 3.82
N VAL A 822 -28.83 6.61 2.69
CA VAL A 822 -29.19 6.05 1.38
C VAL A 822 -28.21 4.97 0.95
N GLU A 823 -26.90 5.17 1.16
CA GLU A 823 -25.85 4.18 0.89
C GLU A 823 -26.05 2.90 1.70
N ARG A 824 -26.41 3.05 2.99
CA ARG A 824 -26.66 1.93 3.89
C ARG A 824 -27.90 1.13 3.45
N ASP A 825 -28.97 1.82 3.08
CA ASP A 825 -30.22 1.20 2.64
C ASP A 825 -30.01 0.38 1.35
N ASN A 826 -29.10 0.83 0.48
CA ASN A 826 -28.69 0.11 -0.73
C ASN A 826 -27.50 -0.85 -0.53
N ARG A 827 -26.98 -0.99 0.69
CA ARG A 827 -25.84 -1.87 1.04
C ARG A 827 -24.55 -1.55 0.26
N VAL A 828 -24.30 -0.27 0.06
CA VAL A 828 -23.04 0.29 -0.48
C VAL A 828 -22.15 0.72 0.69
N GLU A 829 -20.83 0.69 0.48
CA GLU A 829 -19.88 1.23 1.46
C GLU A 829 -20.08 2.74 1.63
N ARG A 830 -19.93 3.22 2.87
CA ARG A 830 -20.19 4.62 3.17
C ARG A 830 -19.08 5.51 2.61
N THR A 831 -19.47 6.59 1.95
CA THR A 831 -18.53 7.63 1.48
C THR A 831 -17.71 8.23 2.63
N SER A 832 -16.41 8.45 2.40
CA SER A 832 -15.48 9.08 3.34
C SER A 832 -15.96 10.46 3.82
N ALA A 833 -15.60 10.84 5.04
CA ALA A 833 -16.00 12.15 5.58
C ALA A 833 -15.15 13.28 4.96
N PRO A 834 -15.73 14.46 4.66
CA PRO A 834 -14.97 15.61 4.18
C PRO A 834 -14.04 16.16 5.27
N ASP A 835 -12.86 16.62 4.86
CA ASP A 835 -11.77 17.01 5.78
C ASP A 835 -11.39 18.48 5.62
N ILE A 836 -11.56 19.26 6.67
CA ILE A 836 -11.35 20.73 6.66
C ILE A 836 -9.90 21.15 6.94
N GLY A 837 -8.95 20.22 7.06
CA GLY A 837 -7.56 20.53 7.43
C GLY A 837 -6.84 21.53 6.50
N PHE A 838 -7.28 21.68 5.24
CA PHE A 838 -6.72 22.62 4.26
C PHE A 838 -7.54 23.91 4.07
N ALA A 839 -8.68 24.05 4.73
CA ALA A 839 -9.63 25.14 4.48
C ALA A 839 -9.04 26.54 4.70
N ASP A 840 -8.29 26.72 5.79
CA ASP A 840 -7.64 27.99 6.12
C ASP A 840 -6.53 28.35 5.12
N ALA A 841 -5.69 27.38 4.73
CA ALA A 841 -4.65 27.60 3.74
C ALA A 841 -5.23 27.97 2.36
N ALA A 842 -6.30 27.28 1.94
CA ALA A 842 -7.01 27.59 0.69
C ALA A 842 -7.63 28.99 0.70
N PHE A 843 -8.27 29.39 1.81
CA PHE A 843 -8.86 30.71 1.99
C PHE A 843 -7.81 31.82 1.92
N GLN A 844 -6.71 31.68 2.67
CA GLN A 844 -5.63 32.66 2.71
C GLN A 844 -4.97 32.83 1.34
N TRP A 845 -4.75 31.71 0.63
CA TRP A 845 -4.21 31.73 -0.73
C TRP A 845 -5.13 32.46 -1.71
N ALA A 846 -6.42 32.13 -1.70
CA ALA A 846 -7.43 32.78 -2.53
C ALA A 846 -7.64 34.26 -2.16
N SER A 847 -7.31 34.65 -0.93
CA SER A 847 -7.35 36.05 -0.47
C SER A 847 -6.15 36.89 -0.94
N GLY A 848 -5.17 36.29 -1.64
CA GLY A 848 -4.01 36.99 -2.16
C GLY A 848 -2.78 37.03 -1.25
N MET A 849 -2.75 36.26 -0.16
CA MET A 849 -1.57 36.20 0.73
C MET A 849 -0.33 35.60 0.04
N SER A 850 0.87 35.96 0.48
CA SER A 850 2.10 35.42 -0.10
C SER A 850 2.25 33.93 0.22
N LEU A 851 2.98 33.18 -0.61
CA LEU A 851 3.27 31.77 -0.37
C LEU A 851 3.98 31.56 0.98
N ALA A 852 4.91 32.45 1.32
CA ALA A 852 5.66 32.38 2.59
C ALA A 852 4.74 32.48 3.81
N ASP A 853 3.76 33.38 3.78
CA ASP A 853 2.82 33.58 4.88
C ASP A 853 1.91 32.36 5.07
N VAL A 854 1.39 31.82 3.97
CA VAL A 854 0.46 30.66 3.99
C VAL A 854 1.18 29.38 4.43
N LEU A 855 2.42 29.14 3.99
CA LEU A 855 3.20 28.00 4.45
C LEU A 855 3.58 28.13 5.93
N GLY A 856 3.90 29.36 6.37
CA GLY A 856 4.21 29.66 7.77
C GLY A 856 3.02 29.43 8.71
N SER A 857 1.80 29.76 8.29
CA SER A 857 0.57 29.57 9.09
C SER A 857 0.08 28.12 9.08
N SER A 858 0.12 27.46 7.93
CA SER A 858 -0.41 26.10 7.75
C SER A 858 0.52 24.99 8.24
N GLY A 859 1.83 25.24 8.26
CA GLY A 859 2.84 24.21 8.58
C GLY A 859 2.95 23.09 7.54
N LEU A 860 2.36 23.28 6.35
CA LEU A 860 2.40 22.31 5.26
C LEU A 860 3.70 22.46 4.45
N PRO A 861 4.26 21.34 3.93
CA PRO A 861 5.33 21.42 2.93
C PRO A 861 4.84 22.09 1.64
N ALA A 862 5.70 22.90 1.01
CA ALA A 862 5.35 23.69 -0.17
C ALA A 862 4.74 22.87 -1.32
N GLY A 863 5.29 21.70 -1.64
CA GLY A 863 4.72 20.88 -2.73
C GLY A 863 3.43 20.16 -2.35
N ASP A 864 3.19 19.86 -1.07
CA ASP A 864 1.88 19.35 -0.62
C ASP A 864 0.82 20.46 -0.71
N PHE A 865 1.16 21.69 -0.32
CA PHE A 865 0.31 22.86 -0.52
C PHE A 865 -0.07 23.05 -2.00
N VAL A 866 0.92 23.10 -2.90
CA VAL A 866 0.67 23.28 -4.35
C VAL A 866 -0.17 22.15 -4.92
N ARG A 867 0.05 20.90 -4.48
CA ARG A 867 -0.77 19.76 -4.91
C ARG A 867 -2.24 19.96 -4.54
N TRP A 868 -2.53 20.34 -3.30
CA TRP A 868 -3.91 20.54 -2.85
C TRP A 868 -4.56 21.76 -3.51
N VAL A 869 -3.81 22.85 -3.72
CA VAL A 869 -4.27 24.00 -4.54
C VAL A 869 -4.67 23.56 -5.94
N ARG A 870 -3.85 22.73 -6.62
CA ARG A 870 -4.19 22.18 -7.94
C ARG A 870 -5.43 21.29 -7.90
N GLN A 871 -5.61 20.45 -6.89
CA GLN A 871 -6.83 19.64 -6.75
C GLN A 871 -8.09 20.49 -6.53
N VAL A 872 -7.99 21.62 -5.81
CA VAL A 872 -9.10 22.59 -5.68
C VAL A 872 -9.38 23.28 -7.01
N ILE A 873 -8.35 23.70 -7.74
CA ILE A 873 -8.46 24.27 -9.09
C ILE A 873 -9.13 23.28 -10.04
N ASP A 874 -8.72 22.02 -10.01
CA ASP A 874 -9.26 20.97 -10.87
C ASP A 874 -10.74 20.72 -10.56
N LEU A 875 -11.11 20.57 -9.28
CA LEU A 875 -12.50 20.41 -8.87
C LEU A 875 -13.34 21.62 -9.27
N ALA A 876 -12.86 22.84 -9.02
CA ALA A 876 -13.56 24.07 -9.43
C ALA A 876 -13.72 24.13 -10.96
N GLY A 877 -12.70 23.73 -11.72
CA GLY A 877 -12.75 23.63 -13.18
C GLY A 877 -13.80 22.63 -13.67
N GLN A 878 -13.89 21.47 -13.04
CA GLN A 878 -14.91 20.46 -13.32
C GLN A 878 -16.32 20.98 -13.03
N ILE A 879 -16.54 21.60 -11.85
CA ILE A 879 -17.83 22.20 -11.48
C ILE A 879 -18.23 23.28 -12.48
N ALA A 880 -17.29 24.13 -12.92
CA ALA A 880 -17.57 25.20 -13.88
C ALA A 880 -18.03 24.69 -15.27
N GLN A 881 -17.72 23.44 -15.62
CA GLN A 881 -18.11 22.79 -16.87
C GLN A 881 -19.33 21.88 -16.71
N ALA A 882 -19.74 21.58 -15.48
CA ALA A 882 -20.85 20.68 -15.22
C ALA A 882 -22.20 21.32 -15.63
N PRO A 883 -23.11 20.57 -16.29
CA PRO A 883 -24.44 21.07 -16.61
C PRO A 883 -25.23 21.48 -15.35
N GLY A 884 -26.02 22.55 -15.44
CA GLY A 884 -26.99 22.93 -14.39
C GLY A 884 -26.44 23.74 -13.22
N VAL A 885 -25.15 24.13 -13.21
CA VAL A 885 -24.53 24.88 -12.10
C VAL A 885 -24.82 26.40 -12.09
N GLY A 886 -25.41 26.95 -13.14
CA GLY A 886 -25.85 28.35 -13.19
C GLY A 886 -24.74 29.37 -12.87
N ALA A 887 -25.01 30.28 -11.92
CA ALA A 887 -24.10 31.36 -11.53
C ALA A 887 -22.79 30.85 -10.86
N LEU A 888 -22.83 29.67 -10.25
CA LEU A 888 -21.66 29.06 -9.61
C LEU A 888 -20.51 28.84 -10.61
N ALA A 889 -20.80 28.54 -11.88
CA ALA A 889 -19.76 28.38 -12.90
C ALA A 889 -18.89 29.62 -13.08
N ALA A 890 -19.46 30.82 -12.98
CA ALA A 890 -18.69 32.05 -13.09
C ALA A 890 -17.76 32.22 -11.89
N ARG A 891 -18.25 31.92 -10.68
CA ARG A 891 -17.46 31.98 -9.44
C ARG A 891 -16.35 30.93 -9.42
N CYS A 892 -16.61 29.71 -9.88
CA CYS A 892 -15.59 28.68 -10.02
C CYS A 892 -14.50 29.08 -11.04
N ARG A 893 -14.86 29.69 -12.18
CA ARG A 893 -13.86 30.23 -13.13
C ARG A 893 -13.01 31.35 -12.53
N GLU A 894 -13.61 32.20 -11.72
CA GLU A 894 -12.89 33.24 -10.98
C GLU A 894 -11.95 32.63 -9.94
N LEU A 895 -12.43 31.65 -9.17
CA LEU A 895 -11.60 30.90 -8.21
C LEU A 895 -10.40 30.25 -8.89
N VAL A 896 -10.60 29.59 -10.03
CA VAL A 896 -9.51 29.01 -10.84
C VAL A 896 -8.48 30.08 -11.19
N ARG A 897 -8.91 31.26 -11.64
CA ARG A 897 -8.01 32.37 -12.00
C ARG A 897 -7.24 32.91 -10.78
N VAL A 898 -7.91 33.07 -9.64
CA VAL A 898 -7.32 33.63 -8.41
C VAL A 898 -6.33 32.65 -7.78
N MET A 899 -6.63 31.35 -7.81
CA MET A 899 -5.75 30.33 -7.24
C MET A 899 -4.56 29.99 -8.15
N ARG A 900 -4.68 30.17 -9.47
CA ARG A 900 -3.60 30.05 -10.46
C ARG A 900 -2.74 31.32 -10.46
N ARG A 901 -1.81 31.42 -9.51
CA ARG A 901 -0.77 32.45 -9.49
C ARG A 901 0.53 31.92 -8.89
N ASP A 902 1.62 32.65 -9.12
CA ASP A 902 2.95 32.34 -8.60
C ASP A 902 3.33 30.87 -8.90
N ILE A 903 3.75 30.12 -7.88
CA ILE A 903 4.15 28.71 -8.01
C ILE A 903 3.03 27.75 -8.43
N ALA A 904 1.76 28.14 -8.24
CA ALA A 904 0.63 27.31 -8.64
C ALA A 904 0.42 27.34 -10.17
N ASP A 905 0.83 28.43 -10.82
CA ASP A 905 0.72 28.66 -12.27
C ASP A 905 2.03 28.35 -13.03
N PHE A 906 3.13 28.11 -12.31
CA PHE A 906 4.42 27.80 -12.92
C PHE A 906 4.36 26.52 -13.77
N SER A 907 4.42 26.71 -15.10
CA SER A 907 4.66 25.68 -16.12
C SER A 907 6.01 25.97 -16.78
N PRO A 908 6.96 25.04 -16.80
CA PRO A 908 8.27 25.25 -17.43
C PRO A 908 8.21 25.34 -18.96
N ASP A 909 7.10 24.91 -19.58
CA ASP A 909 6.97 24.65 -21.02
C ASP A 909 6.28 25.77 -21.83
N GLU A 910 6.10 26.99 -21.28
CA GLU A 910 5.41 28.09 -21.99
C GLU A 910 6.32 29.12 -22.69
N ASP A 911 7.63 28.84 -22.85
CA ASP A 911 8.54 29.64 -23.71
C ASP A 911 9.09 28.86 -24.93
#